data_AF-A0A7X9G958-F1
#
_entry.id   AF-A0A7X9G958-F1
#
_cell.length_a   1.000
_cell.length_b   1.000
_cell.length_c   1.000
_cell.angle_alpha   90.00
_cell.angle_beta   90.00
_cell.angle_gamma   90.00
#
_symmetry.space_group_name_H-M   'P 1'
#
loop_
_entity.id
_entity.type
_entity.pdbx_description
1 polymer ?
#
loop_
_entity_poly.entity_id
_entity_poly.type
_entity_poly.pdbx_seq_one_letter_code
_entity_poly.pdbx_strand_id
1 'polypeptide(L)'
;MTSFPKTLLLTLLLVAGALQAENLFPNPSFETWDETLNLPCGPASRWYLQPKAKQAAWAQFRRSADEKYSGDYSWHLKDDDSGLMNHTAMYFVPAADIRALAGKVASFAVRVKLVASSRSKVVGIILAGSCKDGKTFSGADYVDSATATGWRQLLVRLPIPENTNRLSLSFCCANFFHATGEAYFDDVLLTSDDVAREAPDLAAELAATAAPAPAPIAAGGVFFPVAPGLPPTWHAKPTPNLPFRSKWERGATLDLEIKESVYPPTLSFRTNYLNRRFDLSAAPLEELRFSLLLSQNLPLTLRLYNGDEEQPREYRLAEGQPENGQFRYVFELADSGGPLTALHKIDLRLLRRPPGPVSFSDLAIITGVAVPSPGFAPSPESDAFRVSYEDPRVYRDDDRERPLIKDGTWHYQGRYEFWVGPWIGRRSTLDWGPEPRKNPLNIDHIAYKIGPCKEVFDVMGFNSAQMSAAHSWPGQVLYGLGVPDDYQQLEAAAATYLRGFEDIPFVIDFAFGYRGVLQEEDAAKYRDLYQRYDRWHEFIPFCPEHPEGDRYYRDYFLGGTRMAMKNGSNVFLYELFNESRYGCQCSFNARDFARRMEQKYGTIERANAQWQTIFTSFDDVAAESNFQDYRRLWPDWWQFLAARYGEILRHYSEVIRSVDQRPQVYITEMCSTTSVWDGFMDYRVVAEALDVLASEGGWRYGYGSDNLKGRDEMEAAAFQKPFTHWYVCDFYQALAKGKLPVVNNEHYCIRVEFGQRVPSKKEDMITSLWNEVMHGSSGNFTYVLDKRFWEWETYEQAKAVVINPSYKSSSMLNPYNWPPEELVCFKQFREELEPYREQVLPFPRTGLPSVAIFHSYPTQAMAFYDRDMDLKGRMLNWYSAVLHAHYPLAIIFDEELEALPPHIEALVFPCADYARVQSVPALAAFIARGGLVIADDDAFRWDEYSNELTGLPAGIARLNAKDPASAQALVAMLDQRGVKRYGSMRPVDDDTPLNGTDLQLIDRGDFKMVFAVSMFDVRQRLVKVALNIQDDGEFYLRDIVGKRLLVPDDKQTWNRDELREGFLLVLPSQERVLLTLEREAPPAQWPRVAPAQQRELFRLAQAEDAPRLAAIREKLRASGDAAVRDRNYDDVATAKCRPLDLRAVANMHFRDEQGDDRKGGWFDQGSNDFAAMPLGDMTLAGVPFHIIDPESNAGRGAVILYGT
;
A
#
# COMPACT_ATOMS: atom_id res chain seq x y z
N MET A 1 -54.92 -6.48 -41.37
CA MET A 1 -56.35 -6.78 -41.28
C MET A 1 -56.59 -7.65 -40.06
N THR A 2 -57.45 -7.16 -39.14
CA THR A 2 -58.26 -7.86 -38.11
C THR A 2 -57.59 -8.81 -37.09
N SER A 3 -57.83 -8.82 -35.77
CA SER A 3 -58.27 -7.88 -34.71
C SER A 3 -58.63 -8.74 -33.47
N PHE A 4 -58.26 -8.27 -32.25
CA PHE A 4 -58.78 -8.62 -30.90
C PHE A 4 -58.23 -9.86 -30.13
N PRO A 5 -58.23 -9.87 -28.76
CA PRO A 5 -57.00 -9.94 -27.97
C PRO A 5 -56.97 -11.07 -26.91
N LYS A 6 -55.78 -11.58 -26.60
CA LYS A 6 -55.53 -12.46 -25.43
C LYS A 6 -54.85 -11.74 -24.25
N THR A 7 -54.64 -10.44 -24.36
CA THR A 7 -53.86 -9.65 -23.39
C THR A 7 -54.65 -9.11 -22.20
N LEU A 8 -55.95 -9.42 -22.09
CA LEU A 8 -56.80 -8.87 -21.01
C LEU A 8 -57.12 -9.89 -19.89
N LEU A 9 -56.84 -11.18 -20.07
CA LEU A 9 -57.13 -12.20 -19.06
C LEU A 9 -55.92 -12.63 -18.23
N LEU A 10 -54.69 -12.35 -18.69
CA LEU A 10 -53.46 -12.65 -17.92
C LEU A 10 -53.07 -11.51 -16.96
N THR A 11 -53.45 -10.27 -17.27
CA THR A 11 -53.21 -9.08 -16.43
C THR A 11 -54.23 -8.94 -15.29
N LEU A 12 -55.38 -9.61 -15.37
CA LEU A 12 -56.42 -9.57 -14.34
C LEU A 12 -56.35 -10.74 -13.34
N LEU A 13 -55.46 -11.72 -13.56
CA LEU A 13 -55.19 -12.83 -12.62
C LEU A 13 -53.86 -12.71 -11.86
N LEU A 14 -53.05 -11.68 -12.14
CA LEU A 14 -51.84 -11.34 -11.37
C LEU A 14 -52.06 -10.20 -10.35
N VAL A 15 -53.30 -9.68 -10.22
CA VAL A 15 -53.65 -8.59 -9.29
C VAL A 15 -54.53 -9.06 -8.12
N ALA A 16 -54.82 -10.36 -8.02
CA ALA A 16 -55.57 -10.94 -6.91
C ALA A 16 -54.87 -12.20 -6.40
N GLY A 17 -53.80 -12.01 -5.63
CA GLY A 17 -53.00 -13.13 -5.09
C GLY A 17 -51.72 -12.76 -4.36
N ALA A 18 -51.30 -11.48 -4.33
CA ALA A 18 -50.38 -11.01 -3.31
C ALA A 18 -51.22 -10.49 -2.14
N LEU A 19 -51.36 -11.29 -1.08
CA LEU A 19 -51.47 -10.70 0.25
C LEU A 19 -50.34 -9.66 0.31
N GLN A 20 -50.66 -8.38 0.43
CA GLN A 20 -49.65 -7.35 0.74
C GLN A 20 -48.84 -7.89 1.92
N ALA A 21 -47.53 -8.02 1.74
CA ALA A 21 -46.65 -8.44 2.83
C ALA A 21 -46.99 -7.60 4.06
N GLU A 22 -47.28 -8.24 5.19
CA GLU A 22 -47.68 -7.52 6.40
C GLU A 22 -46.49 -6.67 6.86
N ASN A 23 -46.53 -5.36 6.56
CA ASN A 23 -45.44 -4.47 6.91
C ASN A 23 -45.48 -4.14 8.40
N LEU A 24 -44.47 -4.61 9.12
CA LEU A 24 -44.33 -4.42 10.57
C LEU A 24 -43.80 -3.03 10.93
N PHE A 25 -43.39 -2.22 9.96
CA PHE A 25 -43.02 -0.82 10.18
C PHE A 25 -44.25 0.10 10.05
N PRO A 26 -44.55 0.96 11.06
CA PRO A 26 -45.85 1.64 11.15
C PRO A 26 -46.04 2.86 10.23
N ASN A 27 -44.99 3.40 9.60
CA ASN A 27 -45.07 4.62 8.77
C ASN A 27 -44.18 4.53 7.51
N PRO A 28 -44.46 3.60 6.58
CA PRO A 28 -43.56 3.25 5.47
C PRO A 28 -43.12 4.42 4.59
N SER A 29 -44.06 5.27 4.17
CA SER A 29 -43.81 6.38 3.22
C SER A 29 -43.75 7.75 3.92
N PHE A 30 -43.48 7.78 5.23
CA PHE A 30 -43.31 9.00 6.02
C PHE A 30 -44.47 10.03 5.95
N GLU A 31 -45.67 9.56 5.61
CA GLU A 31 -46.88 10.38 5.44
C GLU A 31 -47.33 11.05 6.76
N THR A 32 -47.08 10.37 7.87
CA THR A 32 -47.36 10.89 9.21
C THR A 32 -46.07 11.40 9.87
N TRP A 33 -46.18 12.42 10.74
CA TRP A 33 -45.05 13.00 11.46
C TRP A 33 -45.51 13.48 12.84
N ASP A 34 -44.77 13.15 13.90
CA ASP A 34 -45.01 13.75 15.21
C ASP A 34 -44.34 15.12 15.26
N GLU A 35 -45.12 16.17 15.00
CA GLU A 35 -44.64 17.56 14.97
C GLU A 35 -44.12 18.04 16.34
N THR A 36 -44.55 17.41 17.45
CA THR A 36 -44.10 17.81 18.80
C THR A 36 -42.75 17.21 19.14
N LEU A 37 -42.54 15.95 18.76
CA LEU A 37 -41.29 15.22 19.02
C LEU A 37 -40.29 15.33 17.87
N ASN A 38 -40.71 15.85 16.72
CA ASN A 38 -39.97 15.84 15.45
C ASN A 38 -39.42 14.43 15.15
N LEU A 39 -40.31 13.44 15.06
CA LEU A 39 -39.97 12.04 14.77
C LEU A 39 -40.93 11.43 13.74
N PRO A 40 -40.46 10.44 12.95
CA PRO A 40 -41.30 9.76 11.95
C PRO A 40 -42.55 9.10 12.52
N CYS A 41 -42.47 8.49 13.70
CA CYS A 41 -43.61 7.85 14.35
C CYS A 41 -43.39 7.69 15.86
N GLY A 42 -44.48 7.66 16.64
CA GLY A 42 -44.44 7.45 18.09
C GLY A 42 -44.45 5.98 18.53
N PRO A 43 -44.22 5.71 19.83
CA PRO A 43 -43.75 6.64 20.85
C PRO A 43 -42.24 6.92 20.76
N ALA A 44 -41.79 8.08 21.25
CA ALA A 44 -40.38 8.48 21.28
C ALA A 44 -39.44 7.43 21.89
N SER A 45 -39.92 6.62 22.85
CA SER A 45 -39.14 5.56 23.48
C SER A 45 -38.67 4.46 22.52
N ARG A 46 -39.21 4.41 21.30
CA ARG A 46 -38.75 3.50 20.23
C ARG A 46 -37.58 4.05 19.42
N TRP A 47 -37.26 5.33 19.54
CA TRP A 47 -36.19 5.94 18.75
C TRP A 47 -34.93 6.16 19.59
N TYR A 48 -33.79 5.87 18.99
CA TYR A 48 -32.48 6.28 19.47
C TYR A 48 -31.78 7.05 18.35
N LEU A 49 -31.44 8.31 18.62
CA LEU A 49 -30.67 9.15 17.71
C LEU A 49 -29.27 9.30 18.30
N GLN A 50 -28.22 9.06 17.52
CA GLN A 50 -26.85 9.34 17.94
C GLN A 50 -26.44 10.74 17.44
N PRO A 51 -25.94 11.65 18.30
CA PRO A 51 -25.86 11.58 19.77
C PRO A 51 -27.25 11.69 20.43
N LYS A 52 -27.40 11.00 21.58
CA LYS A 52 -28.68 10.67 22.23
C LYS A 52 -29.75 11.79 22.19
N ALA A 53 -30.83 11.55 21.45
CA ALA A 53 -32.05 12.37 21.39
C ALA A 53 -31.84 13.84 20.98
N LYS A 54 -30.92 14.10 20.03
CA LYS A 54 -30.64 15.44 19.51
C LYS A 54 -30.90 15.56 18.00
N GLN A 55 -32.15 15.76 17.59
CA GLN A 55 -32.47 16.09 16.19
C GLN A 55 -31.68 17.31 15.69
N ALA A 56 -31.47 18.30 16.56
CA ALA A 56 -30.70 19.52 16.25
C ALA A 56 -29.19 19.30 16.05
N ALA A 57 -28.66 18.09 16.31
CA ALA A 57 -27.28 17.76 15.98
C ALA A 57 -27.09 17.48 14.48
N TRP A 58 -28.18 17.18 13.77
CA TRP A 58 -28.19 16.94 12.34
C TRP A 58 -28.35 18.26 11.60
N ALA A 59 -27.61 18.42 10.49
CA ALA A 59 -27.77 19.58 9.61
C ALA A 59 -29.16 19.61 8.96
N GLN A 60 -29.73 18.43 8.66
CA GLN A 60 -31.13 18.25 8.28
C GLN A 60 -31.70 17.01 8.97
N PHE A 61 -32.89 17.17 9.56
CA PHE A 61 -33.70 16.10 10.11
C PHE A 61 -35.16 16.50 9.97
N ARG A 62 -35.78 16.18 8.83
CA ARG A 62 -37.13 16.66 8.49
C ARG A 62 -37.89 15.72 7.56
N ARG A 63 -39.23 15.72 7.69
CA ARG A 63 -40.12 15.25 6.63
C ARG A 63 -40.02 16.23 5.45
N SER A 64 -39.89 15.72 4.23
CA SER A 64 -39.70 16.53 3.03
C SER A 64 -40.69 16.14 1.93
N ALA A 65 -41.22 17.13 1.22
CA ALA A 65 -41.97 16.95 -0.03
C ALA A 65 -41.13 17.29 -1.28
N ASP A 66 -39.89 17.76 -1.06
CA ASP A 66 -38.98 18.22 -2.12
C ASP A 66 -38.63 17.05 -3.05
N GLU A 67 -38.42 15.88 -2.47
CA GLU A 67 -38.04 14.63 -3.13
C GLU A 67 -38.77 13.46 -2.47
N LYS A 68 -39.37 12.55 -3.25
CA LYS A 68 -40.11 11.38 -2.75
C LYS A 68 -40.08 10.27 -3.80
N TYR A 69 -40.17 9.02 -3.35
CA TYR A 69 -40.30 7.86 -4.22
C TYR A 69 -41.77 7.47 -4.40
N SER A 70 -42.51 7.38 -3.29
CA SER A 70 -43.95 7.12 -3.27
C SER A 70 -44.66 8.13 -2.35
N GLY A 71 -46.00 8.15 -2.39
CA GLY A 71 -46.78 9.08 -1.58
C GLY A 71 -46.48 10.55 -1.85
N ASP A 72 -46.65 11.39 -0.82
CA ASP A 72 -46.43 12.84 -0.87
C ASP A 72 -45.14 13.28 -0.15
N TYR A 73 -44.54 12.41 0.67
CA TYR A 73 -43.40 12.75 1.54
C TYR A 73 -42.28 11.70 1.58
N SER A 74 -41.10 12.11 2.04
CA SER A 74 -39.98 11.25 2.42
C SER A 74 -39.25 11.80 3.65
N TRP A 75 -38.25 11.09 4.16
CA TRP A 75 -37.41 11.56 5.27
C TRP A 75 -36.04 12.04 4.78
N HIS A 76 -35.77 13.34 4.97
CA HIS A 76 -34.50 13.98 4.60
C HIS A 76 -33.56 14.06 5.80
N LEU A 77 -32.39 13.44 5.65
CA LEU A 77 -31.31 13.48 6.62
C LEU A 77 -30.06 14.11 6.01
N LYS A 78 -29.37 14.94 6.80
CA LYS A 78 -28.05 15.48 6.48
C LYS A 78 -27.19 15.54 7.72
N ASP A 79 -25.98 15.03 7.59
CA ASP A 79 -24.90 15.14 8.57
C ASP A 79 -23.67 15.79 7.92
N ASP A 80 -23.23 16.90 8.50
CA ASP A 80 -22.04 17.66 8.11
C ASP A 80 -20.89 17.51 9.13
N ASP A 81 -21.05 16.71 10.19
CA ASP A 81 -20.04 16.50 11.24
C ASP A 81 -18.94 15.53 10.78
N SER A 82 -17.74 16.04 10.51
CA SER A 82 -16.57 15.24 10.14
C SER A 82 -15.76 14.73 11.34
N GLY A 83 -16.33 14.77 12.55
CA GLY A 83 -15.73 14.32 13.79
C GLY A 83 -15.82 12.82 14.03
N LEU A 84 -15.65 12.42 15.30
CA LEU A 84 -15.72 11.02 15.76
C LEU A 84 -17.15 10.58 16.12
N MET A 85 -18.19 11.21 15.55
CA MET A 85 -19.58 10.89 15.82
C MET A 85 -20.27 10.36 14.57
N ASN A 86 -20.99 9.25 14.71
CA ASN A 86 -21.80 8.68 13.63
C ASN A 86 -23.25 9.10 13.85
N HIS A 87 -23.78 10.03 13.06
CA HIS A 87 -25.20 10.35 13.12
C HIS A 87 -26.02 9.22 12.47
N THR A 88 -26.67 8.42 13.33
CA THR A 88 -27.53 7.30 12.96
C THR A 88 -28.84 7.39 13.72
N ALA A 89 -29.94 7.10 13.03
CA ALA A 89 -31.26 7.03 13.63
C ALA A 89 -31.72 5.56 13.71
N MET A 90 -32.05 5.10 14.91
CA MET A 90 -32.41 3.70 15.17
C MET A 90 -33.84 3.61 15.69
N TYR A 91 -34.63 2.70 15.14
CA TYR A 91 -35.97 2.34 15.57
C TYR A 91 -35.96 0.96 16.23
N PHE A 92 -36.40 0.87 17.48
CA PHE A 92 -36.56 -0.38 18.22
C PHE A 92 -37.88 -1.07 17.88
N VAL A 93 -37.77 -2.30 17.37
CA VAL A 93 -38.92 -3.12 16.97
C VAL A 93 -39.70 -3.57 18.22
N PRO A 94 -41.03 -3.46 18.23
CA PRO A 94 -41.85 -3.89 19.37
C PRO A 94 -41.74 -5.38 19.67
N ALA A 95 -41.88 -5.75 20.95
CA ALA A 95 -41.81 -7.14 21.37
C ALA A 95 -42.85 -8.06 20.71
N ALA A 96 -43.99 -7.53 20.23
CA ALA A 96 -44.98 -8.31 19.48
C ALA A 96 -44.45 -8.69 18.09
N ASP A 97 -43.85 -7.74 17.38
CA ASP A 97 -43.33 -7.93 16.04
C ASP A 97 -42.05 -8.76 16.06
N ILE A 98 -41.20 -8.62 17.10
CA ILE A 98 -40.07 -9.54 17.34
C ILE A 98 -40.56 -11.00 17.45
N ARG A 99 -41.67 -11.25 18.16
CA ARG A 99 -42.24 -12.60 18.26
C ARG A 99 -42.79 -13.11 16.92
N ALA A 100 -43.27 -12.22 16.05
CA ALA A 100 -43.74 -12.58 14.72
C ALA A 100 -42.60 -12.99 13.77
N LEU A 101 -41.41 -12.42 13.99
CA LEU A 101 -40.18 -12.69 13.22
C LEU A 101 -39.30 -13.80 13.80
N ALA A 102 -39.43 -14.13 15.09
CA ALA A 102 -38.60 -15.13 15.76
C ALA A 102 -38.64 -16.50 15.06
N GLY A 103 -37.46 -17.06 14.78
CA GLY A 103 -37.29 -18.33 14.05
C GLY A 103 -37.46 -18.21 12.53
N LYS A 104 -37.66 -17.01 11.98
CA LYS A 104 -37.82 -16.75 10.54
C LYS A 104 -36.68 -15.89 10.00
N VAL A 105 -36.61 -15.73 8.68
CA VAL A 105 -35.78 -14.71 8.03
C VAL A 105 -36.59 -13.42 7.97
N ALA A 106 -36.05 -12.32 8.48
CA ALA A 106 -36.63 -11.00 8.32
C ALA A 106 -36.01 -10.29 7.12
N SER A 107 -36.86 -9.64 6.33
CA SER A 107 -36.50 -8.75 5.22
C SER A 107 -36.74 -7.31 5.65
N PHE A 108 -35.69 -6.49 5.65
CA PHE A 108 -35.74 -5.04 5.92
C PHE A 108 -35.32 -4.28 4.66
N ALA A 109 -36.28 -3.66 3.96
CA ALA A 109 -36.06 -2.90 2.75
C ALA A 109 -36.39 -1.41 2.92
N VAL A 110 -35.64 -0.55 2.25
CA VAL A 110 -35.84 0.91 2.25
C VAL A 110 -35.47 1.49 0.88
N ARG A 111 -36.24 2.47 0.39
CA ARG A 111 -35.85 3.30 -0.75
C ARG A 111 -34.92 4.41 -0.28
N VAL A 112 -33.77 4.55 -0.93
CA VAL A 112 -32.76 5.55 -0.58
C VAL A 112 -32.35 6.33 -1.83
N LYS A 113 -32.34 7.66 -1.75
CA LYS A 113 -31.72 8.54 -2.74
C LYS A 113 -30.56 9.29 -2.10
N LEU A 114 -29.34 8.98 -2.52
CA LEU A 114 -28.14 9.69 -2.06
C LEU A 114 -28.07 11.06 -2.74
N VAL A 115 -27.81 12.11 -1.97
CA VAL A 115 -27.51 13.45 -2.49
C VAL A 115 -26.00 13.64 -2.60
N ALA A 116 -25.27 13.36 -1.52
CA ALA A 116 -23.81 13.38 -1.49
C ALA A 116 -23.30 12.68 -0.24
N SER A 117 -22.06 12.19 -0.26
CA SER A 117 -21.35 11.77 0.94
C SER A 117 -19.86 12.06 0.89
N SER A 118 -19.19 11.96 2.05
CA SER A 118 -17.74 12.06 2.14
C SER A 118 -17.03 10.86 1.52
N ARG A 119 -17.67 9.69 1.46
CA ARG A 119 -17.17 8.49 0.77
C ARG A 119 -18.31 7.50 0.54
N SER A 120 -18.07 6.51 -0.31
CA SER A 120 -19.04 5.45 -0.59
C SER A 120 -19.26 4.52 0.60
N LYS A 121 -20.39 3.80 0.59
CA LYS A 121 -20.82 2.88 1.65
C LYS A 121 -20.99 3.51 3.03
N VAL A 122 -21.36 4.79 3.07
CA VAL A 122 -21.61 5.55 4.31
C VAL A 122 -23.09 5.75 4.59
N VAL A 123 -23.90 5.91 3.53
CA VAL A 123 -25.35 5.97 3.60
C VAL A 123 -25.92 4.57 3.44
N GLY A 124 -26.77 4.13 4.36
CA GLY A 124 -27.27 2.77 4.35
C GLY A 124 -28.30 2.44 5.41
N ILE A 125 -28.55 1.15 5.59
CA ILE A 125 -29.47 0.58 6.56
C ILE A 125 -28.83 -0.59 7.31
N ILE A 126 -29.22 -0.79 8.57
CA ILE A 126 -28.74 -1.91 9.39
C ILE A 126 -29.94 -2.56 10.09
N LEU A 127 -30.03 -3.89 10.03
CA LEU A 127 -30.90 -4.69 10.88
C LEU A 127 -30.03 -5.39 11.92
N ALA A 128 -30.25 -5.12 13.21
CA ALA A 128 -29.44 -5.67 14.28
C ALA A 128 -30.28 -6.11 15.48
N GLY A 129 -29.85 -7.15 16.19
CA GLY A 129 -30.54 -7.67 17.35
C GLY A 129 -29.64 -8.37 18.35
N SER A 130 -30.23 -8.73 19.49
CA SER A 130 -29.59 -9.53 20.52
C SER A 130 -30.53 -10.63 21.03
N CYS A 131 -29.94 -11.73 21.46
CA CYS A 131 -30.61 -12.86 22.07
C CYS A 131 -30.61 -12.75 23.60
N LYS A 132 -31.49 -13.52 24.25
CA LYS A 132 -31.58 -13.58 25.73
C LYS A 132 -30.27 -14.04 26.40
N ASP A 133 -29.44 -14.79 25.69
CA ASP A 133 -28.13 -15.28 26.14
C ASP A 133 -26.99 -14.26 25.91
N GLY A 134 -27.31 -13.07 25.40
CA GLY A 134 -26.34 -12.01 25.14
C GLY A 134 -25.69 -12.04 23.76
N LYS A 135 -25.93 -13.08 22.94
CA LYS A 135 -25.41 -13.14 21.57
C LYS A 135 -26.04 -12.05 20.70
N THR A 136 -25.23 -11.37 19.90
CA THR A 136 -25.66 -10.33 18.95
C THR A 136 -25.60 -10.84 17.52
N PHE A 137 -26.45 -10.30 16.66
CA PHE A 137 -26.48 -10.60 15.23
C PHE A 137 -26.91 -9.35 14.46
N SER A 138 -26.40 -9.17 13.24
CA SER A 138 -26.72 -8.01 12.41
C SER A 138 -26.47 -8.28 10.93
N GLY A 139 -27.12 -7.51 10.07
CA GLY A 139 -26.82 -7.37 8.65
C GLY A 139 -26.98 -5.91 8.23
N ALA A 140 -26.27 -5.50 7.18
CA ALA A 140 -26.28 -4.13 6.70
C ALA A 140 -26.25 -4.06 5.17
N ASP A 141 -26.78 -2.98 4.61
CA ASP A 141 -26.72 -2.67 3.19
C ASP A 141 -26.47 -1.18 2.99
N TYR A 142 -25.68 -0.81 2.00
CA TYR A 142 -25.22 0.57 1.80
C TYR A 142 -25.25 0.99 0.34
N VAL A 143 -25.41 2.30 0.11
CA VAL A 143 -25.22 2.90 -1.21
C VAL A 143 -23.71 2.93 -1.53
N ASP A 144 -23.31 2.16 -2.54
CA ASP A 144 -21.94 2.16 -3.08
C ASP A 144 -21.68 3.33 -4.05
N SER A 145 -21.82 4.57 -3.55
CA SER A 145 -21.49 5.80 -4.28
C SER A 145 -21.16 6.92 -3.28
N ALA A 146 -20.31 7.86 -3.70
CA ALA A 146 -20.08 9.13 -3.00
C ALA A 146 -20.82 10.32 -3.66
N THR A 147 -21.33 10.11 -4.88
CA THR A 147 -22.04 11.11 -5.69
C THR A 147 -23.55 10.85 -5.70
N ALA A 148 -24.33 11.86 -6.07
CA ALA A 148 -25.79 11.78 -6.11
C ALA A 148 -26.28 10.59 -6.95
N THR A 149 -27.31 9.89 -6.45
CA THR A 149 -27.91 8.73 -7.12
C THR A 149 -29.40 8.95 -7.42
N GLY A 150 -29.98 8.04 -8.22
CA GLY A 150 -31.43 7.86 -8.22
C GLY A 150 -31.92 7.20 -6.93
N TRP A 151 -33.23 6.92 -6.87
CA TRP A 151 -33.81 6.10 -5.81
C TRP A 151 -33.40 4.63 -5.99
N ARG A 152 -32.77 4.05 -4.98
CA ARG A 152 -32.33 2.64 -4.93
C ARG A 152 -33.03 1.90 -3.80
N GLN A 153 -33.28 0.61 -3.98
CA GLN A 153 -33.70 -0.25 -2.88
C GLN A 153 -32.46 -0.76 -2.16
N LEU A 154 -32.37 -0.52 -0.85
CA LEU A 154 -31.49 -1.28 0.04
C LEU A 154 -32.31 -2.37 0.72
N LEU A 155 -31.75 -3.55 0.90
CA LEU A 155 -32.44 -4.73 1.46
C LEU A 155 -31.48 -5.57 2.31
N VAL A 156 -31.83 -5.77 3.58
CA VAL A 156 -31.15 -6.71 4.47
C VAL A 156 -32.05 -7.93 4.70
N ARG A 157 -31.51 -9.14 4.48
CA ARG A 157 -32.12 -10.40 4.92
C ARG A 157 -31.34 -10.98 6.08
N LEU A 158 -32.01 -11.27 7.19
CA LEU A 158 -31.36 -11.73 8.40
C LEU A 158 -32.16 -12.83 9.10
N PRO A 159 -31.57 -14.02 9.36
CA PRO A 159 -32.18 -15.00 10.23
C PRO A 159 -32.36 -14.43 11.64
N ILE A 160 -33.58 -14.49 12.16
CA ILE A 160 -33.90 -14.01 13.52
C ILE A 160 -33.94 -15.22 14.46
N PRO A 161 -33.00 -15.36 15.41
CA PRO A 161 -33.01 -16.46 16.37
C PRO A 161 -34.32 -16.56 17.17
N GLU A 162 -34.75 -17.78 17.52
CA GLU A 162 -35.99 -17.98 18.30
C GLU A 162 -35.96 -17.25 19.66
N ASN A 163 -34.77 -17.09 20.25
CA ASN A 163 -34.56 -16.47 21.55
C ASN A 163 -34.20 -14.97 21.47
N THR A 164 -34.46 -14.29 20.34
CA THR A 164 -34.27 -12.83 20.21
C THR A 164 -35.10 -12.06 21.24
N ASN A 165 -34.49 -11.07 21.90
CA ASN A 165 -35.16 -10.18 22.85
C ASN A 165 -35.13 -8.70 22.44
N ARG A 166 -34.22 -8.30 21.55
CA ARG A 166 -34.10 -6.95 21.01
C ARG A 166 -33.84 -7.02 19.52
N LEU A 167 -34.47 -6.12 18.77
CA LEU A 167 -34.26 -5.93 17.34
C LEU A 167 -34.41 -4.44 17.03
N SER A 168 -33.57 -3.91 16.15
CA SER A 168 -33.56 -2.51 15.73
C SER A 168 -33.31 -2.35 14.25
N LEU A 169 -33.97 -1.35 13.66
CA LEU A 169 -33.77 -0.86 12.30
C LEU A 169 -32.97 0.44 12.37
N SER A 170 -31.81 0.51 11.73
CA SER A 170 -31.00 1.72 11.68
C SER A 170 -31.04 2.34 10.29
N PHE A 171 -31.17 3.66 10.25
CA PHE A 171 -31.05 4.51 9.07
C PHE A 171 -29.76 5.33 9.22
N CYS A 172 -28.79 5.04 8.36
CA CYS A 172 -27.46 5.61 8.43
C CYS A 172 -27.31 6.68 7.35
N CYS A 173 -27.18 7.95 7.75
CA CYS A 173 -26.86 9.05 6.85
C CYS A 173 -25.34 9.31 6.76
N ALA A 174 -24.62 9.01 7.83
CA ALA A 174 -23.18 9.10 7.91
C ALA A 174 -22.63 8.02 8.85
N ASN A 175 -22.55 6.77 8.37
CA ASN A 175 -21.94 5.70 9.15
C ASN A 175 -20.41 5.82 9.14
N PHE A 176 -19.76 5.41 10.25
CA PHE A 176 -18.31 5.47 10.51
C PHE A 176 -17.75 6.85 10.87
N PHE A 177 -16.66 6.88 11.63
CA PHE A 177 -15.99 8.13 12.03
C PHE A 177 -15.51 8.92 10.81
N HIS A 178 -15.55 10.25 10.95
CA HIS A 178 -15.19 11.23 9.93
C HIS A 178 -16.05 11.20 8.66
N ALA A 179 -17.16 10.47 8.69
CA ALA A 179 -18.07 10.40 7.56
C ALA A 179 -19.10 11.54 7.61
N THR A 180 -19.48 12.07 6.45
CA THR A 180 -20.59 13.00 6.29
C THR A 180 -21.50 12.49 5.17
N GLY A 181 -22.76 12.89 5.16
CA GLY A 181 -23.68 12.46 4.13
C GLY A 181 -25.03 13.15 4.15
N GLU A 182 -25.69 13.14 3.00
CA GLU A 182 -27.03 13.68 2.80
C GLU A 182 -27.84 12.70 1.94
N ALA A 183 -29.01 12.32 2.43
CA ALA A 183 -29.86 11.35 1.73
C ALA A 183 -31.34 11.50 2.08
N TYR A 184 -32.17 10.97 1.19
CA TYR A 184 -33.61 10.78 1.40
C TYR A 184 -33.91 9.30 1.60
N PHE A 185 -34.79 8.99 2.56
CA PHE A 185 -35.29 7.64 2.86
C PHE A 185 -36.81 7.59 2.66
N ASP A 186 -37.30 6.53 2.03
CA ASP A 186 -38.72 6.34 1.71
C ASP A 186 -39.09 4.83 1.67
N ASP A 187 -40.39 4.51 1.61
CA ASP A 187 -40.95 3.15 1.48
C ASP A 187 -40.26 2.07 2.35
N VAL A 188 -40.28 2.28 3.65
CA VAL A 188 -39.71 1.34 4.64
C VAL A 188 -40.57 0.09 4.75
N LEU A 189 -39.98 -1.09 4.58
CA LEU A 189 -40.63 -2.39 4.70
C LEU A 189 -39.88 -3.29 5.69
N LEU A 190 -40.58 -3.81 6.70
CA LEU A 190 -40.10 -4.90 7.56
C LEU A 190 -41.10 -6.06 7.50
N THR A 191 -40.70 -7.23 7.03
CA THR A 191 -41.58 -8.41 6.91
C THR A 191 -40.80 -9.72 7.10
N SER A 192 -41.51 -10.84 7.33
CA SER A 192 -40.96 -12.19 7.19
C SER A 192 -41.19 -12.81 5.81
N ASP A 193 -41.90 -12.11 4.93
CA ASP A 193 -42.11 -12.54 3.56
C ASP A 193 -40.85 -12.32 2.72
N ASP A 194 -40.75 -13.05 1.62
CA ASP A 194 -39.66 -12.86 0.67
C ASP A 194 -39.87 -11.56 -0.12
N VAL A 195 -38.83 -10.73 -0.16
CA VAL A 195 -38.83 -9.43 -0.84
C VAL A 195 -37.83 -9.49 -1.98
N ALA A 196 -38.30 -9.51 -3.22
CA ALA A 196 -37.42 -9.52 -4.38
C ALA A 196 -36.50 -8.30 -4.36
N ARG A 197 -35.20 -8.53 -4.60
CA ARG A 197 -34.19 -7.48 -4.65
C ARG A 197 -34.15 -6.83 -6.02
N GLU A 198 -34.10 -5.51 -6.05
CA GLU A 198 -33.96 -4.76 -7.30
C GLU A 198 -32.50 -4.51 -7.65
N ALA A 199 -32.10 -4.86 -8.87
CA ALA A 199 -30.76 -4.57 -9.37
C ALA A 199 -30.65 -3.09 -9.82
N PRO A 200 -29.70 -2.29 -9.29
CA PRO A 200 -29.50 -0.92 -9.75
C PRO A 200 -28.93 -0.88 -11.19
N ASP A 201 -29.47 -0.03 -12.06
CA ASP A 201 -28.88 0.26 -13.37
C ASP A 201 -27.76 1.30 -13.26
N LEU A 202 -26.57 0.84 -12.84
CA LEU A 202 -25.39 1.71 -12.67
C LEU A 202 -24.99 2.40 -13.97
N ALA A 203 -25.23 1.79 -15.13
CA ALA A 203 -24.88 2.39 -16.42
C ALA A 203 -25.78 3.60 -16.72
N ALA A 204 -27.08 3.47 -16.48
CA ALA A 204 -28.02 4.60 -16.61
C ALA A 204 -27.73 5.71 -15.59
N GLU A 205 -27.37 5.36 -14.35
CA GLU A 205 -27.03 6.35 -13.32
C GLU A 205 -25.74 7.11 -13.68
N LEU A 206 -24.69 6.41 -14.10
CA LEU A 206 -23.45 7.05 -14.56
C LEU A 206 -23.70 7.97 -15.77
N ALA A 207 -24.67 7.66 -16.63
CA ALA A 207 -25.06 8.52 -17.75
C ALA A 207 -25.91 9.74 -17.32
N ALA A 208 -26.63 9.63 -16.19
CA ALA A 208 -27.55 10.65 -15.68
C ALA A 208 -26.90 11.70 -14.76
N THR A 209 -25.66 11.49 -14.29
CA THR A 209 -24.92 12.40 -13.40
C THR A 209 -24.42 13.70 -14.06
N ALA A 210 -24.88 14.04 -15.27
CA ALA A 210 -24.61 15.35 -15.85
C ALA A 210 -25.14 16.44 -14.91
N ALA A 211 -24.24 17.26 -14.36
CA ALA A 211 -24.61 18.37 -13.50
C ALA A 211 -25.64 19.25 -14.24
N PRO A 212 -26.74 19.66 -13.58
CA PRO A 212 -27.69 20.57 -14.20
C PRO A 212 -26.97 21.83 -14.67
N ALA A 213 -27.35 22.34 -15.85
CA ALA A 213 -26.78 23.57 -16.37
C ALA A 213 -26.91 24.67 -15.31
N PRO A 214 -25.82 25.38 -14.99
CA PRO A 214 -25.86 26.37 -13.93
C PRO A 214 -26.88 27.46 -14.28
N ALA A 215 -27.65 27.88 -13.28
CA ALA A 215 -28.71 28.87 -13.46
C ALA A 215 -28.13 30.20 -13.96
N PRO A 216 -28.84 30.94 -14.83
CA PRO A 216 -28.40 32.25 -15.26
C PRO A 216 -28.26 33.19 -14.05
N ILE A 217 -27.23 34.03 -14.11
CA ILE A 217 -26.88 34.98 -13.06
C ILE A 217 -27.70 36.24 -13.31
N ALA A 218 -28.50 36.63 -12.32
CA ALA A 218 -29.33 37.84 -12.41
C ALA A 218 -28.45 39.11 -12.37
N ALA A 219 -29.01 40.23 -12.85
CA ALA A 219 -28.40 41.54 -12.66
C ALA A 219 -28.14 41.82 -11.17
N GLY A 220 -26.93 42.32 -10.86
CA GLY A 220 -26.40 42.47 -9.49
C GLY A 220 -25.81 41.20 -8.89
N GLY A 221 -25.87 40.06 -9.58
CA GLY A 221 -25.36 38.77 -9.11
C GLY A 221 -23.84 38.64 -9.23
N VAL A 222 -23.28 37.67 -8.49
CA VAL A 222 -21.87 37.27 -8.57
C VAL A 222 -21.63 36.53 -9.88
N PHE A 223 -20.83 37.13 -10.77
CA PHE A 223 -20.46 36.53 -12.05
C PHE A 223 -19.24 35.62 -11.92
N PHE A 224 -18.19 36.09 -11.24
CA PHE A 224 -17.00 35.29 -10.92
C PHE A 224 -16.67 35.41 -9.42
N PRO A 225 -16.88 34.34 -8.62
CA PRO A 225 -16.55 34.34 -7.21
C PRO A 225 -15.03 34.24 -6.97
N VAL A 226 -14.51 34.92 -5.95
CA VAL A 226 -13.09 34.85 -5.56
C VAL A 226 -12.92 34.37 -4.12
N ALA A 227 -13.63 34.95 -3.15
CA ALA A 227 -13.65 34.45 -1.76
C ALA A 227 -14.98 34.82 -1.10
N PRO A 228 -15.78 33.85 -0.61
CA PRO A 228 -15.40 32.47 -0.30
C PRO A 228 -15.37 31.48 -1.49
N GLY A 229 -16.04 31.77 -2.60
CA GLY A 229 -16.35 30.78 -3.65
C GLY A 229 -15.31 30.57 -4.75
N LEU A 230 -14.00 30.65 -4.47
CA LEU A 230 -12.96 30.51 -5.50
C LEU A 230 -13.16 29.22 -6.33
N PRO A 231 -13.20 29.26 -7.69
CA PRO A 231 -13.41 28.07 -8.51
C PRO A 231 -12.34 26.97 -8.28
N PRO A 232 -12.70 25.69 -8.52
CA PRO A 232 -11.71 24.59 -8.61
C PRO A 232 -10.55 24.97 -9.54
N THR A 233 -9.33 24.51 -9.25
CA THR A 233 -8.05 24.86 -9.95
C THR A 233 -7.53 26.29 -9.82
N TRP A 234 -8.30 27.19 -9.20
CA TRP A 234 -7.82 28.51 -8.82
C TRP A 234 -7.29 28.49 -7.39
N HIS A 235 -6.14 29.15 -7.17
CA HIS A 235 -5.49 29.22 -5.87
C HIS A 235 -5.24 30.65 -5.42
N ALA A 236 -5.39 30.90 -4.12
CA ALA A 236 -4.91 32.10 -3.47
C ALA A 236 -3.41 31.94 -3.12
N LYS A 237 -2.58 32.85 -3.64
CA LYS A 237 -1.13 32.90 -3.42
C LYS A 237 -0.75 34.30 -2.91
N PRO A 238 -0.63 34.49 -1.59
CA PRO A 238 -0.08 35.72 -1.06
C PRO A 238 1.43 35.82 -1.31
N THR A 239 1.95 37.04 -1.39
CA THR A 239 3.39 37.29 -1.32
C THR A 239 3.94 36.95 0.07
N PRO A 240 5.25 36.64 0.21
CA PRO A 240 5.85 36.26 1.50
C PRO A 240 5.67 37.28 2.64
N ASN A 241 5.40 38.53 2.29
CA ASN A 241 5.17 39.63 3.23
C ASN A 241 3.68 39.88 3.55
N LEU A 242 2.79 39.03 3.02
CA LEU A 242 1.37 39.02 3.32
C LEU A 242 0.87 37.58 3.65
N PRO A 243 1.56 36.79 4.49
CA PRO A 243 1.18 35.39 4.69
C PRO A 243 -0.18 35.26 5.37
N PHE A 244 -0.84 34.13 5.16
CA PHE A 244 -2.03 33.78 5.95
C PHE A 244 -1.67 33.62 7.42
N ARG A 245 -2.54 34.05 8.33
CA ARG A 245 -2.37 33.86 9.79
C ARG A 245 -2.47 32.41 10.22
N SER A 246 -3.22 31.62 9.46
CA SER A 246 -3.45 30.18 9.62
C SER A 246 -3.55 29.57 8.23
N LYS A 247 -3.56 28.23 8.13
CA LYS A 247 -3.77 27.57 6.84
C LYS A 247 -5.15 27.99 6.30
N TRP A 248 -5.17 28.69 5.16
CA TRP A 248 -6.42 29.11 4.53
C TRP A 248 -7.13 27.92 3.91
N GLU A 249 -8.44 27.85 4.12
CA GLU A 249 -9.33 26.86 3.54
C GLU A 249 -10.23 27.52 2.50
N ARG A 250 -10.42 26.85 1.35
CA ARG A 250 -11.35 27.31 0.31
C ARG A 250 -12.75 27.44 0.93
N GLY A 251 -13.45 28.54 0.67
CA GLY A 251 -14.73 28.82 1.33
C GLY A 251 -14.63 29.72 2.56
N ALA A 252 -13.42 30.00 3.07
CA ALA A 252 -13.22 30.85 4.24
C ALA A 252 -12.82 32.30 3.87
N THR A 253 -13.04 33.21 4.81
CA THR A 253 -12.45 34.57 4.82
C THR A 253 -10.93 34.49 4.74
N LEU A 254 -10.31 35.48 4.09
CA LEU A 254 -8.86 35.55 3.89
C LEU A 254 -8.22 36.39 5.00
N ASP A 255 -7.71 35.73 6.04
CA ASP A 255 -7.07 36.38 7.19
C ASP A 255 -5.55 36.40 7.03
N LEU A 256 -4.98 37.60 6.87
CA LEU A 256 -3.56 37.77 6.52
C LEU A 256 -2.81 38.62 7.56
N GLU A 257 -1.55 38.24 7.78
CA GLU A 257 -0.57 38.99 8.55
C GLU A 257 0.37 39.73 7.61
N ILE A 258 1.00 40.81 8.09
CA ILE A 258 1.96 41.58 7.29
C ILE A 258 3.34 41.55 7.91
N LYS A 259 4.31 41.20 7.08
CA LYS A 259 5.74 41.15 7.44
C LYS A 259 6.52 42.22 6.68
N GLU A 260 7.70 42.56 7.18
CA GLU A 260 8.57 43.54 6.53
C GLU A 260 9.12 43.01 5.20
N SER A 261 9.05 43.84 4.16
CA SER A 261 9.60 43.52 2.85
C SER A 261 9.76 44.76 1.98
N VAL A 262 10.68 44.66 1.02
CA VAL A 262 10.88 45.62 -0.07
C VAL A 262 9.84 45.51 -1.19
N TYR A 263 9.07 44.41 -1.23
CA TYR A 263 8.01 44.22 -2.22
C TYR A 263 6.63 44.66 -1.68
N PRO A 264 5.75 45.20 -2.53
CA PRO A 264 4.38 45.54 -2.13
C PRO A 264 3.58 44.28 -1.75
N PRO A 265 2.87 44.27 -0.60
CA PRO A 265 2.03 43.14 -0.22
C PRO A 265 0.95 42.89 -1.28
N THR A 266 0.92 41.68 -1.86
CA THR A 266 0.02 41.31 -2.95
C THR A 266 -0.63 39.97 -2.67
N LEU A 267 -1.94 39.89 -2.89
CA LEU A 267 -2.71 38.66 -2.85
C LEU A 267 -3.13 38.31 -4.28
N SER A 268 -2.59 37.21 -4.81
CA SER A 268 -2.91 36.72 -6.15
C SER A 268 -3.94 35.60 -6.09
N PHE A 269 -4.91 35.62 -6.97
CA PHE A 269 -5.80 34.49 -7.28
C PHE A 269 -5.55 34.09 -8.72
N ARG A 270 -5.15 32.84 -8.95
CA ARG A 270 -4.81 32.39 -10.30
C ARG A 270 -5.04 30.91 -10.51
N THR A 271 -5.32 30.55 -11.75
CA THR A 271 -5.10 29.19 -12.26
C THR A 271 -3.75 29.13 -12.96
N ASN A 272 -3.14 27.95 -13.00
CA ASN A 272 -1.97 27.68 -13.83
C ASN A 272 -2.34 26.76 -15.03
N TYR A 273 -3.62 26.70 -15.42
CA TYR A 273 -4.08 25.84 -16.52
C TYR A 273 -4.73 26.66 -17.64
N LEU A 274 -4.32 26.41 -18.89
CA LEU A 274 -4.78 27.13 -20.09
C LEU A 274 -6.28 26.95 -20.33
N ASN A 275 -6.78 25.72 -20.20
CA ASN A 275 -8.19 25.36 -20.36
C ASN A 275 -9.01 25.47 -19.06
N ARG A 276 -8.52 26.18 -18.04
CA ARG A 276 -9.28 26.56 -16.83
C ARG A 276 -9.34 28.07 -16.61
N ARG A 277 -8.94 28.85 -17.63
CA ARG A 277 -9.18 30.29 -17.72
C ARG A 277 -10.67 30.52 -17.97
N PHE A 278 -11.26 31.59 -17.45
CA PHE A 278 -12.70 31.85 -17.58
C PHE A 278 -12.99 32.88 -18.67
N ASP A 279 -14.04 32.61 -19.46
CA ASP A 279 -14.61 33.57 -20.40
C ASP A 279 -15.78 34.32 -19.73
N LEU A 280 -15.58 35.62 -19.52
CA LEU A 280 -16.56 36.53 -18.94
C LEU A 280 -17.16 37.48 -20.00
N SER A 281 -16.98 37.21 -21.29
CA SER A 281 -17.44 38.08 -22.39
C SER A 281 -18.96 38.13 -22.57
N ALA A 282 -19.71 37.25 -21.89
CA ALA A 282 -21.18 37.28 -21.88
C ALA A 282 -21.76 38.56 -21.24
N ALA A 283 -20.98 39.26 -20.42
CA ALA A 283 -21.29 40.58 -19.90
C ALA A 283 -20.38 41.64 -20.54
N PRO A 284 -20.92 42.79 -21.01
CA PRO A 284 -20.09 43.92 -21.39
C PRO A 284 -19.20 44.37 -20.23
N LEU A 285 -17.98 44.81 -20.51
CA LEU A 285 -17.00 45.17 -19.48
C LEU A 285 -17.51 46.32 -18.59
N GLU A 286 -18.24 47.25 -19.17
CA GLU A 286 -18.86 48.39 -18.50
C GLU A 286 -19.97 47.99 -17.50
N GLU A 287 -20.52 46.79 -17.63
CA GLU A 287 -21.51 46.24 -16.70
C GLU A 287 -20.83 45.41 -15.59
N LEU A 288 -19.52 45.20 -15.65
CA LEU A 288 -18.78 44.43 -14.64
C LEU A 288 -18.17 45.33 -13.57
N ARG A 289 -18.25 44.87 -12.32
CA ARG A 289 -17.60 45.51 -11.17
C ARG A 289 -16.86 44.46 -10.35
N PHE A 290 -15.70 44.80 -9.80
CA PHE A 290 -15.06 43.97 -8.78
C PHE A 290 -15.42 44.49 -7.39
N SER A 291 -16.08 43.69 -6.57
CA SER A 291 -16.45 44.04 -5.19
C SER A 291 -15.61 43.25 -4.18
N LEU A 292 -15.29 43.88 -3.05
CA LEU A 292 -14.71 43.23 -1.88
C LEU A 292 -15.01 44.00 -0.58
N LEU A 293 -14.95 43.30 0.55
CA LEU A 293 -14.85 43.87 1.90
C LEU A 293 -13.44 43.70 2.46
N LEU A 294 -12.92 44.75 3.08
CA LEU A 294 -11.63 44.77 3.76
C LEU A 294 -11.79 45.32 5.19
N SER A 295 -11.15 44.70 6.18
CA SER A 295 -11.26 45.13 7.60
C SER A 295 -10.63 46.48 7.92
N GLN A 296 -9.82 47.05 7.03
CA GLN A 296 -9.15 48.33 7.23
C GLN A 296 -9.24 49.18 5.96
N ASN A 297 -9.40 50.49 6.11
CA ASN A 297 -9.47 51.40 4.96
C ASN A 297 -8.06 51.71 4.44
N LEU A 298 -7.72 51.14 3.28
CA LEU A 298 -6.40 51.24 2.65
C LEU A 298 -6.50 51.50 1.15
N PRO A 299 -5.49 52.16 0.54
CA PRO A 299 -5.42 52.26 -0.90
C PRO A 299 -5.13 50.89 -1.54
N LEU A 300 -5.99 50.49 -2.48
CA LEU A 300 -5.93 49.21 -3.17
C LEU A 300 -5.68 49.38 -4.67
N THR A 301 -4.95 48.43 -5.23
CA THR A 301 -4.82 48.26 -6.68
C THR A 301 -5.30 46.87 -7.06
N LEU A 302 -6.31 46.82 -7.92
CA LEU A 302 -6.79 45.61 -8.58
C LEU A 302 -6.09 45.46 -9.93
N ARG A 303 -5.58 44.27 -10.23
CA ARG A 303 -5.06 43.92 -11.55
C ARG A 303 -5.75 42.69 -12.08
N LEU A 304 -6.27 42.78 -13.29
CA LEU A 304 -6.89 41.67 -14.01
C LEU A 304 -5.99 41.26 -15.17
N TYR A 305 -5.68 39.97 -15.26
CA TYR A 305 -4.88 39.40 -16.34
C TYR A 305 -5.80 38.58 -17.25
N ASN A 306 -5.88 38.97 -18.53
CA ASN A 306 -6.84 38.46 -19.49
C ASN A 306 -6.16 38.01 -20.78
N GLY A 307 -6.35 36.74 -21.15
CA GLY A 307 -5.72 36.15 -22.33
C GLY A 307 -4.21 36.30 -22.31
N ASP A 308 -3.66 36.71 -23.44
CA ASP A 308 -2.22 36.95 -23.61
C ASP A 308 -1.89 38.46 -23.65
N GLU A 309 -2.73 39.30 -23.02
CA GLU A 309 -2.47 40.74 -22.89
C GLU A 309 -1.12 40.98 -22.18
N GLU A 310 -0.23 41.79 -22.80
CA GLU A 310 1.13 42.04 -22.27
C GLU A 310 1.15 42.72 -20.89
N GLN A 311 0.12 43.53 -20.59
CA GLN A 311 -0.01 44.27 -19.35
C GLN A 311 -1.37 43.97 -18.70
N PRO A 312 -1.42 43.80 -17.37
CA PRO A 312 -2.69 43.64 -16.69
C PRO A 312 -3.50 44.94 -16.74
N ARG A 313 -4.83 44.79 -16.77
CA ARG A 313 -5.75 45.91 -16.60
C ARG A 313 -5.75 46.33 -15.15
N GLU A 314 -5.39 47.58 -14.87
CA GLU A 314 -5.12 48.06 -13.52
C GLU A 314 -6.15 49.11 -13.08
N TYR A 315 -6.79 48.88 -11.93
CA TYR A 315 -7.78 49.76 -11.33
C TYR A 315 -7.33 50.14 -9.92
N ARG A 316 -7.53 51.41 -9.53
CA ARG A 316 -7.05 51.93 -8.24
C ARG A 316 -8.16 52.64 -7.50
N LEU A 317 -8.27 52.36 -6.20
CA LEU A 317 -9.15 53.06 -5.28
C LEU A 317 -8.33 53.49 -4.05
N ALA A 318 -8.49 54.75 -3.65
CA ALA A 318 -7.75 55.31 -2.52
C ALA A 318 -8.33 54.88 -1.16
N GLU A 319 -9.66 54.67 -1.11
CA GLU A 319 -10.42 54.35 0.10
C GLU A 319 -11.69 53.57 -0.26
N GLY A 320 -12.20 52.79 0.69
CA GLY A 320 -13.47 52.08 0.62
C GLY A 320 -14.58 52.77 1.42
N GLN A 321 -15.83 52.45 1.14
CA GLN A 321 -17.00 52.95 1.87
C GLN A 321 -17.24 52.12 3.13
N PRO A 322 -17.43 52.72 4.32
CA PRO A 322 -17.73 51.97 5.54
C PRO A 322 -19.00 51.12 5.41
N GLU A 323 -18.91 49.82 5.71
CA GLU A 323 -20.00 48.85 5.64
C GLU A 323 -19.83 47.81 6.74
N ASN A 324 -20.78 47.71 7.68
CA ASN A 324 -20.82 46.70 8.75
C ASN A 324 -19.52 46.50 9.55
N GLY A 325 -18.78 47.59 9.82
CA GLY A 325 -17.51 47.53 10.56
C GLY A 325 -16.28 47.16 9.71
N GLN A 326 -16.46 47.03 8.39
CA GLN A 326 -15.42 46.87 7.37
C GLN A 326 -15.55 47.99 6.32
N PHE A 327 -14.77 47.92 5.24
CA PHE A 327 -14.78 48.88 4.14
C PHE A 327 -15.03 48.16 2.81
N ARG A 328 -16.10 48.54 2.13
CA ARG A 328 -16.50 48.07 0.80
C ARG A 328 -15.75 48.81 -0.29
N TYR A 329 -15.13 48.06 -1.18
CA TYR A 329 -14.53 48.57 -2.41
C TYR A 329 -15.32 48.04 -3.59
N VAL A 330 -15.60 48.92 -4.56
CA VAL A 330 -16.27 48.58 -5.82
C VAL A 330 -15.45 49.21 -6.94
N PHE A 331 -14.69 48.39 -7.67
CA PHE A 331 -13.94 48.83 -8.85
C PHE A 331 -14.85 48.71 -10.07
N GLU A 332 -15.19 49.83 -10.69
CA GLU A 332 -15.85 49.84 -12.01
C GLU A 332 -14.83 49.37 -13.05
N LEU A 333 -15.15 48.31 -13.80
CA LEU A 333 -14.21 47.73 -14.78
C LEU A 333 -14.26 48.43 -16.14
N ALA A 334 -15.16 49.41 -16.29
CA ALA A 334 -15.34 50.27 -17.45
C ALA A 334 -14.08 51.11 -17.75
N ASP A 335 -13.17 50.57 -18.57
CA ASP A 335 -12.05 51.29 -19.17
C ASP A 335 -11.89 50.85 -20.64
N SER A 336 -10.96 51.47 -21.37
CA SER A 336 -10.65 51.31 -22.80
C SER A 336 -10.21 49.91 -23.29
N GLY A 337 -10.42 48.85 -22.50
CA GLY A 337 -10.14 47.46 -22.85
C GLY A 337 -11.33 46.72 -23.48
N GLY A 338 -11.06 45.65 -24.24
CA GLY A 338 -12.10 44.75 -24.79
C GLY A 338 -12.75 43.84 -23.73
N PRO A 339 -13.60 42.89 -24.10
CA PRO A 339 -14.19 41.94 -23.13
C PRO A 339 -13.12 41.09 -22.40
N LEU A 340 -13.47 40.56 -21.22
CA LEU A 340 -12.64 39.61 -20.46
C LEU A 340 -12.86 38.18 -20.97
N THR A 341 -12.20 37.81 -22.06
CA THR A 341 -12.41 36.54 -22.76
C THR A 341 -11.64 35.35 -22.20
N ALA A 342 -10.61 35.58 -21.38
CA ALA A 342 -9.76 34.53 -20.82
C ALA A 342 -9.09 34.98 -19.51
N LEU A 343 -9.90 35.33 -18.51
CA LEU A 343 -9.42 35.71 -17.19
C LEU A 343 -8.65 34.55 -16.56
N HIS A 344 -7.39 34.78 -16.13
CA HIS A 344 -6.54 33.72 -15.58
C HIS A 344 -5.81 34.11 -14.28
N LYS A 345 -5.76 35.42 -13.96
CA LYS A 345 -5.19 35.90 -12.70
C LYS A 345 -5.82 37.23 -12.27
N ILE A 346 -6.01 37.37 -10.96
CA ILE A 346 -6.46 38.57 -10.27
C ILE A 346 -5.42 38.89 -9.18
N ASP A 347 -4.84 40.09 -9.17
CA ASP A 347 -4.01 40.55 -8.06
C ASP A 347 -4.70 41.68 -7.29
N LEU A 348 -4.69 41.58 -5.97
CA LEU A 348 -5.00 42.66 -5.05
C LEU A 348 -3.72 43.13 -4.36
N ARG A 349 -3.30 44.35 -4.66
CA ARG A 349 -2.07 44.95 -4.13
C ARG A 349 -2.39 46.05 -3.12
N LEU A 350 -1.78 45.94 -1.93
CA LEU A 350 -1.82 46.97 -0.90
C LEU A 350 -0.75 48.02 -1.20
N LEU A 351 -1.16 49.29 -1.41
CA LEU A 351 -0.23 50.37 -1.74
C LEU A 351 0.46 50.99 -0.51
N ARG A 352 -0.06 50.71 0.68
CA ARG A 352 0.53 51.10 1.97
C ARG A 352 0.45 49.94 2.94
N ARG A 353 1.41 49.89 3.87
CA ARG A 353 1.38 48.95 5.00
C ARG A 353 0.23 49.32 5.93
N PRO A 354 -0.75 48.43 6.19
CA PRO A 354 -1.71 48.68 7.25
C PRO A 354 -1.06 48.55 8.63
N PRO A 355 -1.65 49.20 9.65
CA PRO A 355 -1.15 49.17 11.03
C PRO A 355 -1.24 47.80 11.72
N GLY A 356 -1.96 46.81 11.16
CA GLY A 356 -2.12 45.49 11.74
C GLY A 356 -2.69 44.46 10.75
N PRO A 357 -3.09 43.25 11.22
CA PRO A 357 -3.66 42.19 10.39
C PRO A 357 -4.88 42.64 9.59
N VAL A 358 -5.02 42.13 8.36
CA VAL A 358 -6.14 42.46 7.45
C VAL A 358 -6.93 41.22 7.10
N SER A 359 -8.24 41.37 6.92
CA SER A 359 -9.13 40.31 6.47
C SER A 359 -9.87 40.76 5.21
N PHE A 360 -9.88 39.91 4.18
CA PHE A 360 -10.68 40.12 2.97
C PHE A 360 -11.84 39.12 2.93
N SER A 361 -13.02 39.60 2.58
CA SER A 361 -14.24 38.81 2.43
C SER A 361 -15.11 39.35 1.30
N ASP A 362 -16.04 38.53 0.80
CA ASP A 362 -17.01 38.93 -0.24
C ASP A 362 -16.34 39.47 -1.53
N LEU A 363 -15.25 38.80 -1.94
CA LEU A 363 -14.49 39.14 -3.15
C LEU A 363 -15.15 38.49 -4.35
N ALA A 364 -15.57 39.30 -5.33
CA ALA A 364 -16.23 38.81 -6.54
C ALA A 364 -16.18 39.82 -7.69
N ILE A 365 -16.26 39.32 -8.92
CA ILE A 365 -16.73 40.12 -10.06
C ILE A 365 -18.25 39.97 -10.11
N ILE A 366 -18.98 41.10 -10.06
CA ILE A 366 -20.44 41.17 -10.16
C ILE A 366 -20.83 41.76 -11.51
N THR A 367 -22.02 41.38 -12.00
CA THR A 367 -22.56 41.84 -13.29
C THR A 367 -23.76 42.76 -13.08
N GLY A 368 -23.85 43.85 -13.83
CA GLY A 368 -25.00 44.78 -13.88
C GLY A 368 -26.17 44.28 -14.73
N VAL A 369 -25.93 43.23 -15.53
CA VAL A 369 -26.92 42.64 -16.45
C VAL A 369 -27.10 41.15 -16.17
N ALA A 370 -28.24 40.61 -16.56
CA ALA A 370 -28.48 39.17 -16.50
C ALA A 370 -27.68 38.44 -17.58
N VAL A 371 -26.91 37.42 -17.19
CA VAL A 371 -26.00 36.66 -18.06
C VAL A 371 -26.02 35.16 -17.73
N PRO A 372 -25.67 34.27 -18.67
CA PRO A 372 -25.40 32.88 -18.33
C PRO A 372 -24.20 32.78 -17.38
N SER A 373 -24.07 31.69 -16.63
CA SER A 373 -22.86 31.44 -15.84
C SER A 373 -21.62 31.33 -16.74
N PRO A 374 -20.45 31.82 -16.29
CA PRO A 374 -19.27 31.83 -17.13
C PRO A 374 -18.73 30.41 -17.32
N GLY A 375 -18.29 30.12 -18.54
CA GLY A 375 -17.61 28.88 -18.89
C GLY A 375 -16.09 29.05 -18.95
N PHE A 376 -15.39 27.95 -19.19
CA PHE A 376 -13.96 28.03 -19.51
C PHE A 376 -13.76 28.63 -20.90
N ALA A 377 -12.72 29.47 -21.02
CA ALA A 377 -12.30 30.06 -22.27
C ALA A 377 -11.75 28.99 -23.23
N PRO A 378 -12.07 29.05 -24.54
CA PRO A 378 -11.41 28.22 -25.53
C PRO A 378 -9.89 28.47 -25.53
N SER A 379 -9.10 27.40 -25.65
CA SER A 379 -7.65 27.49 -25.82
C SER A 379 -7.20 26.57 -26.96
N PRO A 380 -6.96 27.13 -28.17
CA PRO A 380 -6.42 26.38 -29.29
C PRO A 380 -5.09 25.69 -28.97
N GLU A 381 -4.27 26.28 -28.10
CA GLU A 381 -2.99 25.72 -27.66
C GLU A 381 -3.20 24.46 -26.81
N SER A 382 -4.13 24.52 -25.86
CA SER A 382 -4.52 23.38 -25.04
C SER A 382 -5.10 22.25 -25.90
N ASP A 383 -5.96 22.58 -26.86
CA ASP A 383 -6.55 21.60 -27.78
C ASP A 383 -5.48 20.97 -28.68
N ALA A 384 -4.58 21.77 -29.25
CA ALA A 384 -3.46 21.26 -30.05
C ALA A 384 -2.55 20.34 -29.22
N PHE A 385 -2.28 20.69 -27.95
CA PHE A 385 -1.50 19.86 -27.05
C PHE A 385 -2.18 18.52 -26.77
N ARG A 386 -3.48 18.52 -26.48
CA ARG A 386 -4.27 17.29 -26.30
C ARG A 386 -4.24 16.43 -27.56
N VAL A 387 -4.54 17.01 -28.72
CA VAL A 387 -4.53 16.29 -30.02
C VAL A 387 -3.15 15.67 -30.30
N SER A 388 -2.05 16.31 -29.87
CA SER A 388 -0.70 15.75 -30.03
C SER A 388 -0.49 14.42 -29.29
N TYR A 389 -1.28 14.14 -28.26
CA TYR A 389 -1.27 12.88 -27.52
C TYR A 389 -2.41 11.94 -27.88
N GLU A 390 -3.34 12.35 -28.73
CA GLU A 390 -4.36 11.49 -29.33
C GLU A 390 -3.82 10.73 -30.58
N ASP A 391 -2.55 10.97 -30.97
CA ASP A 391 -1.90 10.31 -32.10
C ASP A 391 -2.09 8.77 -32.01
N PRO A 392 -2.78 8.15 -32.99
CA PRO A 392 -3.03 6.70 -33.00
C PRO A 392 -1.81 5.90 -33.47
N ARG A 393 -0.63 6.53 -33.61
CA ARG A 393 0.60 5.86 -34.05
C ARG A 393 0.94 4.67 -33.16
N VAL A 394 1.21 3.55 -33.84
CA VAL A 394 1.70 2.31 -33.24
C VAL A 394 3.16 2.13 -33.64
N TYR A 395 4.02 1.92 -32.66
CA TYR A 395 5.46 1.70 -32.84
C TYR A 395 5.71 0.20 -32.95
N ARG A 396 6.23 -0.26 -34.10
CA ARG A 396 6.42 -1.69 -34.37
C ARG A 396 7.87 -2.11 -34.49
N ASP A 397 8.75 -1.15 -34.78
CA ASP A 397 10.16 -1.41 -35.01
C ASP A 397 10.98 -0.14 -34.73
N ASP A 398 12.25 -0.33 -34.39
CA ASP A 398 13.29 0.70 -34.29
C ASP A 398 14.69 0.08 -34.45
N ASP A 399 15.73 0.91 -34.45
CA ASP A 399 17.13 0.48 -34.63
C ASP A 399 17.81 0.06 -33.32
N ARG A 400 17.03 -0.20 -32.26
CA ARG A 400 17.53 -0.41 -30.91
C ARG A 400 17.34 -1.84 -30.46
N GLU A 401 18.42 -2.45 -29.98
CA GLU A 401 18.35 -3.77 -29.37
C GLU A 401 17.71 -3.69 -27.97
N ARG A 402 17.02 -4.77 -27.60
CA ARG A 402 16.41 -4.98 -26.29
C ARG A 402 16.82 -6.35 -25.73
N PRO A 403 16.72 -6.57 -24.42
CA PRO A 403 16.95 -7.90 -23.86
C PRO A 403 15.88 -8.89 -24.31
N LEU A 404 16.28 -10.13 -24.58
CA LEU A 404 15.37 -11.25 -24.77
C LEU A 404 15.39 -12.18 -23.55
N ILE A 405 14.24 -12.78 -23.22
CA ILE A 405 14.15 -13.80 -22.18
C ILE A 405 14.70 -15.12 -22.72
N LYS A 406 15.71 -15.66 -22.03
CA LYS A 406 16.34 -16.95 -22.36
C LYS A 406 16.76 -17.66 -21.07
N ASP A 407 16.41 -18.94 -20.95
CA ASP A 407 16.71 -19.79 -19.79
C ASP A 407 16.33 -19.10 -18.46
N GLY A 408 15.13 -18.51 -18.42
CA GLY A 408 14.58 -17.84 -17.23
C GLY A 408 15.23 -16.51 -16.85
N THR A 409 16.16 -15.98 -17.65
CA THR A 409 16.87 -14.72 -17.37
C THR A 409 17.06 -13.89 -18.64
N TRP A 410 17.82 -12.79 -18.55
CA TRP A 410 18.09 -11.87 -19.65
C TRP A 410 19.28 -12.28 -20.51
N HIS A 411 19.08 -12.20 -21.82
CA HIS A 411 20.13 -12.33 -22.83
C HIS A 411 20.12 -11.10 -23.73
N TYR A 412 21.26 -10.42 -23.84
CA TYR A 412 21.40 -9.14 -24.52
C TYR A 412 22.74 -9.12 -25.27
N GLN A 413 22.74 -8.64 -26.52
CA GLN A 413 23.94 -8.57 -27.36
C GLN A 413 24.75 -9.88 -27.43
N GLY A 414 24.05 -11.01 -27.52
CA GLY A 414 24.67 -12.33 -27.69
C GLY A 414 25.14 -13.03 -26.40
N ARG A 415 24.83 -12.49 -25.22
CA ARG A 415 25.34 -12.99 -23.93
C ARG A 415 24.31 -12.83 -22.80
N TYR A 416 24.45 -13.56 -21.70
CA TYR A 416 23.61 -13.34 -20.51
C TYR A 416 24.00 -12.04 -19.80
N GLU A 417 23.01 -11.32 -19.28
CA GLU A 417 23.22 -10.03 -18.61
C GLU A 417 22.40 -9.96 -17.31
N PHE A 418 22.95 -9.29 -16.29
CA PHE A 418 22.24 -8.92 -15.08
C PHE A 418 22.07 -7.41 -15.07
N TRP A 419 20.83 -6.93 -14.96
CA TRP A 419 20.57 -5.49 -14.97
C TRP A 419 20.92 -4.85 -13.63
N VAL A 420 21.69 -3.78 -13.66
CA VAL A 420 22.08 -2.97 -12.51
C VAL A 420 21.78 -1.53 -12.84
N GLY A 421 20.93 -0.91 -12.05
CA GLY A 421 20.54 0.47 -12.24
C GLY A 421 20.08 1.14 -10.97
N PRO A 422 19.83 2.46 -11.03
CA PRO A 422 19.13 3.17 -9.98
C PRO A 422 17.62 3.21 -10.27
N TRP A 423 16.85 3.30 -9.18
CA TRP A 423 15.53 3.93 -9.22
C TRP A 423 15.73 5.44 -9.45
N ILE A 424 14.98 6.03 -10.37
CA ILE A 424 15.03 7.45 -10.73
C ILE A 424 13.63 8.05 -10.86
N GLY A 425 13.47 9.31 -10.44
CA GLY A 425 12.21 10.02 -10.60
C GLY A 425 12.01 10.53 -12.04
N ARG A 426 10.74 10.70 -12.43
CA ARG A 426 10.32 11.25 -13.74
C ARG A 426 10.74 12.69 -14.03
N ARG A 427 11.24 13.42 -13.03
CA ARG A 427 11.64 14.83 -13.15
C ARG A 427 12.91 15.08 -12.35
N SER A 428 13.92 15.63 -13.00
CA SER A 428 15.19 16.00 -12.36
C SER A 428 15.15 17.40 -11.71
N THR A 429 14.03 18.12 -11.70
CA THR A 429 14.03 19.57 -11.44
C THR A 429 14.33 19.96 -10.01
N LEU A 430 14.09 19.07 -9.04
CA LEU A 430 14.50 19.36 -7.67
C LEU A 430 16.01 19.20 -7.56
N ASP A 431 16.58 18.00 -7.71
CA ASP A 431 18.02 17.78 -7.50
C ASP A 431 18.96 18.31 -8.58
N TRP A 432 18.50 18.36 -9.83
CA TRP A 432 19.26 18.84 -10.99
C TRP A 432 18.45 19.87 -11.77
N GLY A 433 17.77 20.76 -11.04
CA GLY A 433 17.03 21.90 -11.58
C GLY A 433 17.86 22.85 -12.46
N PRO A 434 17.22 23.89 -13.02
CA PRO A 434 17.89 24.85 -13.89
C PRO A 434 19.09 25.50 -13.20
N GLU A 435 20.08 25.90 -13.99
CA GLU A 435 21.35 26.45 -13.49
C GLU A 435 21.17 27.65 -12.54
N PRO A 436 22.00 27.79 -11.48
CA PRO A 436 23.12 26.90 -11.13
C PRO A 436 22.65 25.60 -10.47
N ARG A 437 23.11 24.45 -10.99
CA ARG A 437 22.83 23.14 -10.37
C ARG A 437 23.41 23.09 -8.95
N LYS A 438 22.60 22.65 -7.98
CA LYS A 438 23.04 22.60 -6.59
C LYS A 438 23.94 21.39 -6.32
N ASN A 439 25.20 21.69 -6.00
CA ASN A 439 26.20 20.77 -5.45
C ASN A 439 26.92 21.52 -4.32
N PRO A 440 26.27 21.69 -3.15
CA PRO A 440 26.71 22.67 -2.14
C PRO A 440 28.07 22.34 -1.52
N LEU A 441 28.50 21.07 -1.58
CA LEU A 441 29.82 20.63 -1.10
C LEU A 441 30.89 20.59 -2.20
N ASN A 442 30.57 21.01 -3.43
CA ASN A 442 31.47 20.95 -4.60
C ASN A 442 32.08 19.55 -4.82
N ILE A 443 31.29 18.50 -4.60
CA ILE A 443 31.75 17.11 -4.76
C ILE A 443 32.14 16.86 -6.22
N ASP A 444 33.38 16.42 -6.43
CA ASP A 444 33.94 16.14 -7.76
C ASP A 444 33.54 14.74 -8.27
N HIS A 445 32.24 14.56 -8.48
CA HIS A 445 31.69 13.33 -9.03
C HIS A 445 30.57 13.66 -10.03
N ILE A 446 30.53 12.98 -11.18
CA ILE A 446 29.63 13.34 -12.28
C ILE A 446 28.15 13.33 -11.88
N ALA A 447 27.72 12.33 -11.11
CA ALA A 447 26.35 12.20 -10.60
C ALA A 447 25.88 13.39 -9.74
N TYR A 448 26.80 14.14 -9.13
CA TYR A 448 26.48 15.36 -8.38
C TYR A 448 26.34 16.60 -9.29
N LYS A 449 27.01 16.59 -10.45
CA LYS A 449 27.11 17.71 -11.40
C LYS A 449 26.03 17.69 -12.48
N ILE A 450 25.64 16.51 -12.96
CA ILE A 450 24.64 16.36 -14.02
C ILE A 450 23.58 15.32 -13.63
N GLY A 451 22.38 15.46 -14.18
CA GLY A 451 21.25 14.56 -13.91
C GLY A 451 21.43 13.17 -14.54
N PRO A 452 20.54 12.21 -14.23
CA PRO A 452 20.59 10.87 -14.80
C PRO A 452 20.61 10.90 -16.33
N CYS A 453 21.62 10.25 -16.92
CA CYS A 453 21.83 10.11 -18.36
C CYS A 453 22.85 8.99 -18.60
N LYS A 454 23.08 8.64 -19.87
CA LYS A 454 24.06 7.62 -20.26
C LYS A 454 25.47 7.88 -19.70
N GLU A 455 25.96 9.12 -19.78
CA GLU A 455 27.29 9.48 -19.29
C GLU A 455 27.45 9.22 -17.78
N VAL A 456 26.43 9.55 -16.97
CA VAL A 456 26.44 9.25 -15.52
C VAL A 456 26.44 7.75 -15.29
N PHE A 457 25.62 7.01 -16.04
CA PHE A 457 25.44 5.58 -15.85
C PHE A 457 26.70 4.79 -16.20
N ASP A 458 27.37 5.15 -17.30
CA ASP A 458 28.65 4.56 -17.70
C ASP A 458 29.73 4.73 -16.61
N VAL A 459 29.77 5.89 -15.94
CA VAL A 459 30.72 6.14 -14.83
C VAL A 459 30.33 5.37 -13.56
N MET A 460 29.04 5.33 -13.23
CA MET A 460 28.53 4.61 -12.05
C MET A 460 28.60 3.09 -12.20
N GLY A 461 28.69 2.58 -13.44
CA GLY A 461 28.63 1.15 -13.74
C GLY A 461 27.22 0.62 -13.99
N PHE A 462 26.22 1.49 -14.16
CA PHE A 462 24.84 1.08 -14.47
C PHE A 462 24.72 0.68 -15.95
N ASN A 463 23.93 -0.35 -16.22
CA ASN A 463 23.56 -0.78 -17.58
C ASN A 463 22.04 -0.63 -17.86
N SER A 464 21.26 -0.19 -16.87
CA SER A 464 19.83 0.12 -17.01
C SER A 464 19.38 1.11 -15.92
N ALA A 465 18.10 1.45 -15.87
CA ALA A 465 17.45 2.17 -14.78
C ALA A 465 15.95 1.89 -14.69
N GLN A 466 15.38 2.17 -13.52
CA GLN A 466 13.95 2.19 -13.29
C GLN A 466 13.43 3.60 -13.11
N MET A 467 12.65 4.09 -14.07
CA MET A 467 11.97 5.37 -13.95
C MET A 467 10.62 5.16 -13.25
N SER A 468 10.52 5.60 -12.00
CA SER A 468 9.40 5.33 -11.08
C SER A 468 8.07 5.99 -11.39
N ALA A 469 7.98 6.67 -12.53
CA ALA A 469 6.71 7.10 -13.06
C ALA A 469 6.92 7.59 -14.48
N ALA A 470 6.01 7.23 -15.36
CA ALA A 470 5.82 7.97 -16.58
C ALA A 470 5.36 9.40 -16.24
N HIS A 471 5.70 10.34 -17.12
CA HIS A 471 5.16 11.69 -17.06
C HIS A 471 3.62 11.64 -17.04
N SER A 472 3.00 12.24 -16.02
CA SER A 472 1.56 12.10 -15.77
C SER A 472 0.69 13.10 -16.53
N TRP A 473 1.25 14.24 -16.95
CA TRP A 473 0.47 15.28 -17.63
C TRP A 473 -0.09 14.87 -19.00
N PRO A 474 0.56 14.04 -19.83
CA PRO A 474 -0.08 13.57 -21.06
C PRO A 474 -1.38 12.81 -20.78
N GLY A 475 -1.38 11.94 -19.75
CA GLY A 475 -2.59 11.23 -19.33
C GLY A 475 -3.64 12.15 -18.71
N GLN A 476 -3.21 13.13 -17.91
CA GLN A 476 -4.07 14.20 -17.37
C GLN A 476 -4.82 14.94 -18.48
N VAL A 477 -4.13 15.28 -19.57
CA VAL A 477 -4.73 15.99 -20.71
C VAL A 477 -5.66 15.09 -21.53
N LEU A 478 -5.31 13.81 -21.73
CA LEU A 478 -6.19 12.82 -22.38
C LEU A 478 -7.48 12.57 -21.59
N TYR A 479 -7.39 12.55 -20.26
CA TYR A 479 -8.56 12.46 -19.37
C TYR A 479 -9.46 13.70 -19.47
N GLY A 480 -8.92 14.84 -19.92
CA GLY A 480 -9.65 16.11 -20.07
C GLY A 480 -9.50 17.07 -18.89
N LEU A 481 -8.51 16.86 -18.01
CA LEU A 481 -8.19 17.76 -16.90
C LEU A 481 -7.40 19.00 -17.38
N GLY A 482 -7.01 19.88 -16.45
CA GLY A 482 -6.27 21.11 -16.72
C GLY A 482 -4.98 20.90 -17.51
N VAL A 483 -4.67 21.74 -18.50
CA VAL A 483 -3.40 21.74 -19.25
C VAL A 483 -2.48 22.81 -18.68
N PRO A 484 -1.30 22.45 -18.11
CA PRO A 484 -0.39 23.44 -17.51
C PRO A 484 -0.04 24.57 -18.48
N ASP A 485 0.02 25.81 -18.00
CA ASP A 485 0.41 26.97 -18.80
C ASP A 485 1.88 26.96 -19.24
N ASP A 486 2.72 26.18 -18.54
CA ASP A 486 4.12 25.92 -18.87
C ASP A 486 4.36 24.61 -19.64
N TYR A 487 3.32 24.00 -20.24
CA TYR A 487 3.41 22.68 -20.88
C TYR A 487 4.55 22.55 -21.90
N GLN A 488 4.87 23.62 -22.65
CA GLN A 488 5.97 23.61 -23.63
C GLN A 488 7.33 23.40 -22.95
N GLN A 489 7.54 23.97 -21.77
CA GLN A 489 8.75 23.80 -20.98
C GLN A 489 8.81 22.38 -20.41
N LEU A 490 7.67 21.86 -19.94
CA LEU A 490 7.54 20.48 -19.47
C LEU A 490 7.86 19.47 -20.59
N GLU A 491 7.32 19.67 -21.80
CA GLU A 491 7.61 18.86 -22.99
C GLU A 491 9.11 18.88 -23.33
N ALA A 492 9.71 20.07 -23.41
CA ALA A 492 11.13 20.20 -23.75
C ALA A 492 12.04 19.55 -22.69
N ALA A 493 11.70 19.69 -21.40
CA ALA A 493 12.45 19.07 -20.32
C ALA A 493 12.33 17.54 -20.35
N ALA A 494 11.12 17.00 -20.50
CA ALA A 494 10.89 15.56 -20.63
C ALA A 494 11.62 14.98 -21.84
N ALA A 495 11.56 15.67 -22.97
CA ALA A 495 12.23 15.27 -24.20
C ALA A 495 13.76 15.25 -24.06
N THR A 496 14.34 16.24 -23.38
CA THR A 496 15.78 16.28 -23.09
C THR A 496 16.18 15.14 -22.15
N TYR A 497 15.40 14.90 -21.11
CA TYR A 497 15.63 13.85 -20.12
C TYR A 497 15.59 12.46 -20.77
N LEU A 498 14.51 12.13 -21.49
CA LEU A 498 14.32 10.82 -22.12
C LEU A 498 15.35 10.54 -23.22
N ARG A 499 15.75 11.55 -24.00
CA ARG A 499 16.79 11.38 -25.03
C ARG A 499 18.20 11.22 -24.43
N GLY A 500 18.44 11.72 -23.22
CA GLY A 500 19.74 11.60 -22.54
C GLY A 500 20.14 10.18 -22.15
N PHE A 501 19.22 9.22 -22.21
CA PHE A 501 19.53 7.80 -22.01
C PHE A 501 20.08 7.11 -23.27
N GLU A 502 20.00 7.76 -24.42
CA GLU A 502 20.46 7.22 -25.70
C GLU A 502 19.92 5.80 -25.91
N ASP A 503 20.77 4.80 -26.15
CA ASP A 503 20.43 3.41 -26.44
C ASP A 503 20.19 2.53 -25.20
N ILE A 504 20.39 3.04 -23.98
CA ILE A 504 20.26 2.26 -22.75
C ILE A 504 18.83 1.70 -22.61
N PRO A 505 18.65 0.37 -22.51
CA PRO A 505 17.37 -0.23 -22.17
C PRO A 505 16.96 0.15 -20.74
N PHE A 506 15.74 0.64 -20.53
CA PHE A 506 15.25 1.00 -19.19
C PHE A 506 13.79 0.62 -18.93
N VAL A 507 13.41 0.63 -17.65
CA VAL A 507 12.07 0.33 -17.14
C VAL A 507 11.27 1.62 -16.96
N ILE A 508 9.99 1.62 -17.38
CA ILE A 508 9.04 2.70 -17.07
C ILE A 508 7.92 2.16 -16.19
N ASP A 509 7.79 2.73 -15.00
CA ASP A 509 6.69 2.50 -14.06
C ASP A 509 5.59 3.58 -14.19
N PHE A 510 4.42 3.34 -13.64
CA PHE A 510 3.26 4.22 -13.53
C PHE A 510 2.77 4.40 -12.08
N ALA A 511 3.67 4.52 -11.08
CA ALA A 511 3.27 4.74 -9.68
C ALA A 511 2.49 6.05 -9.42
N PHE A 512 2.84 7.14 -10.11
CA PHE A 512 2.44 8.50 -9.72
C PHE A 512 1.68 9.25 -10.81
N GLY A 513 0.41 8.87 -10.99
CA GLY A 513 -0.52 9.50 -11.94
C GLY A 513 -0.94 10.94 -11.59
N TYR A 514 -2.12 11.34 -12.06
CA TYR A 514 -2.63 12.71 -11.96
C TYR A 514 -3.84 12.85 -11.03
N ARG A 515 -3.94 11.97 -10.02
CA ARG A 515 -5.10 11.93 -9.10
C ARG A 515 -5.29 13.22 -8.28
N GLY A 516 -4.20 13.93 -7.99
CA GLY A 516 -4.27 15.20 -7.25
C GLY A 516 -4.96 16.31 -8.04
N VAL A 517 -4.79 16.32 -9.37
CA VAL A 517 -5.50 17.26 -10.25
C VAL A 517 -6.98 16.87 -10.36
N LEU A 518 -7.28 15.57 -10.42
CA LEU A 518 -8.67 15.10 -10.37
C LEU A 518 -9.35 15.49 -9.06
N GLN A 519 -8.68 15.32 -7.91
CA GLN A 519 -9.20 15.74 -6.61
C GLN A 519 -9.48 17.23 -6.54
N GLU A 520 -8.58 18.03 -7.13
CA GLU A 520 -8.72 19.47 -7.18
C GLU A 520 -9.90 19.92 -8.06
N GLU A 521 -10.10 19.30 -9.21
CA GLU A 521 -11.16 19.65 -10.16
C GLU A 521 -12.53 19.10 -9.76
N ASP A 522 -12.56 17.86 -9.27
CA ASP A 522 -13.79 17.14 -8.93
C ASP A 522 -13.55 16.21 -7.74
N ALA A 523 -13.56 16.82 -6.54
CA ALA A 523 -13.38 16.09 -5.29
C ALA A 523 -14.46 15.03 -5.05
N ALA A 524 -15.66 15.18 -5.62
CA ALA A 524 -16.74 14.21 -5.46
C ALA A 524 -16.48 12.97 -6.32
N LYS A 525 -16.17 13.14 -7.61
CA LYS A 525 -15.73 12.05 -8.49
C LYS A 525 -14.50 11.36 -7.92
N TYR A 526 -13.50 12.12 -7.50
CA TYR A 526 -12.30 11.57 -6.86
C TYR A 526 -12.65 10.60 -5.71
N ARG A 527 -13.62 10.96 -4.86
CA ARG A 527 -14.04 10.11 -3.74
C ARG A 527 -14.83 8.88 -4.20
N ASP A 528 -15.64 9.04 -5.24
CA ASP A 528 -16.47 7.99 -5.80
C ASP A 528 -15.64 6.89 -6.46
N LEU A 529 -14.55 7.27 -7.14
CA LEU A 529 -13.65 6.35 -7.83
C LEU A 529 -12.80 5.47 -6.91
N TYR A 530 -12.65 5.81 -5.61
CA TYR A 530 -11.76 5.07 -4.71
C TYR A 530 -12.03 3.57 -4.69
N GLN A 531 -10.98 2.76 -4.56
CA GLN A 531 -11.13 1.33 -4.36
C GLN A 531 -11.95 1.07 -3.07
N ARG A 532 -12.84 0.07 -3.10
CA ARG A 532 -13.55 -0.37 -1.89
C ARG A 532 -12.69 -1.37 -1.12
N TYR A 533 -11.54 -0.89 -0.68
CA TYR A 533 -10.52 -1.65 0.02
C TYR A 533 -9.98 -0.82 1.18
N ASP A 534 -9.94 -1.42 2.36
CA ASP A 534 -9.68 -0.73 3.63
C ASP A 534 -8.21 -0.76 4.04
N ARG A 535 -7.38 -1.59 3.40
CA ARG A 535 -5.92 -1.58 3.58
C ARG A 535 -5.27 -0.57 2.64
N TRP A 536 -4.02 -0.21 2.91
CA TRP A 536 -3.25 0.68 2.06
C TRP A 536 -3.20 0.18 0.61
N HIS A 537 -3.50 1.05 -0.36
CA HIS A 537 -3.58 0.75 -1.80
C HIS A 537 -3.24 1.99 -2.64
N GLU A 538 -2.28 2.78 -2.18
CA GLU A 538 -2.00 4.12 -2.69
C GLU A 538 -1.62 4.15 -4.18
N PHE A 539 -1.08 3.05 -4.71
CA PHE A 539 -0.68 2.93 -6.11
C PHE A 539 -1.77 2.35 -7.03
N ILE A 540 -2.85 1.82 -6.46
CA ILE A 540 -4.09 1.48 -7.18
C ILE A 540 -5.28 2.18 -6.47
N PRO A 541 -5.29 3.52 -6.44
CA PRO A 541 -6.23 4.27 -5.61
C PRO A 541 -7.67 4.14 -6.08
N PHE A 542 -7.89 3.93 -7.39
CA PHE A 542 -9.21 3.91 -7.98
C PHE A 542 -9.62 2.50 -8.39
N CYS A 543 -10.93 2.24 -8.37
CA CYS A 543 -11.54 1.00 -8.85
C CYS A 543 -11.36 0.89 -10.38
N PRO A 544 -10.59 -0.09 -10.89
CA PRO A 544 -10.41 -0.29 -12.33
C PRO A 544 -11.70 -0.67 -13.07
N GLU A 545 -12.69 -1.24 -12.37
CA GLU A 545 -13.96 -1.65 -12.96
C GLU A 545 -14.95 -0.49 -13.12
N HIS A 546 -14.74 0.61 -12.39
CA HIS A 546 -15.53 1.82 -12.58
C HIS A 546 -15.15 2.44 -13.95
N PRO A 547 -16.08 2.78 -14.86
CA PRO A 547 -15.73 3.27 -16.20
C PRO A 547 -14.80 4.49 -16.22
N GLU A 548 -15.03 5.45 -15.32
CA GLU A 548 -14.12 6.60 -15.15
C GLU A 548 -12.79 6.23 -14.45
N GLY A 549 -12.76 5.15 -13.66
CA GLY A 549 -11.53 4.58 -13.09
C GLY A 549 -10.69 3.87 -14.16
N ASP A 550 -11.30 3.03 -15.00
CA ASP A 550 -10.66 2.47 -16.21
C ASP A 550 -10.07 3.58 -17.08
N ARG A 551 -10.88 4.61 -17.36
CA ARG A 551 -10.43 5.77 -18.13
C ARG A 551 -9.21 6.44 -17.51
N TYR A 552 -9.18 6.62 -16.19
CA TYR A 552 -8.04 7.20 -15.49
C TYR A 552 -6.74 6.42 -15.79
N TYR A 553 -6.76 5.11 -15.59
CA TYR A 553 -5.59 4.26 -15.80
C TYR A 553 -5.22 4.17 -17.28
N ARG A 554 -6.20 3.92 -18.16
CA ARG A 554 -5.99 3.84 -19.61
C ARG A 554 -5.35 5.11 -20.16
N ASP A 555 -5.87 6.29 -19.80
CA ASP A 555 -5.35 7.56 -20.28
C ASP A 555 -3.96 7.85 -19.68
N TYR A 556 -3.67 7.41 -18.44
CA TYR A 556 -2.34 7.49 -17.86
C TYR A 556 -1.32 6.63 -18.63
N PHE A 557 -1.64 5.35 -18.85
CA PHE A 557 -0.82 4.41 -19.59
C PHE A 557 -0.57 4.87 -21.03
N LEU A 558 -1.61 5.28 -21.75
CA LEU A 558 -1.49 5.81 -23.11
C LEU A 558 -0.61 7.06 -23.17
N GLY A 559 -0.86 8.03 -22.29
CA GLY A 559 -0.12 9.29 -22.27
C GLY A 559 1.36 9.09 -21.98
N GLY A 560 1.68 8.28 -20.97
CA GLY A 560 3.06 7.98 -20.59
C GLY A 560 3.83 7.22 -21.67
N THR A 561 3.21 6.19 -22.26
CA THR A 561 3.81 5.40 -23.34
C THR A 561 4.03 6.24 -24.59
N ARG A 562 3.04 7.03 -25.02
CA ARG A 562 3.19 7.93 -26.17
C ARG A 562 4.30 8.97 -25.97
N MET A 563 4.45 9.50 -24.75
CA MET A 563 5.54 10.41 -24.41
C MET A 563 6.92 9.74 -24.58
N ALA A 564 7.07 8.52 -24.07
CA ALA A 564 8.31 7.75 -24.24
C ALA A 564 8.61 7.47 -25.71
N MET A 565 7.61 7.01 -26.48
CA MET A 565 7.79 6.66 -27.89
C MET A 565 8.07 7.88 -28.78
N LYS A 566 7.39 9.01 -28.57
CA LYS A 566 7.63 10.27 -29.27
C LYS A 566 9.07 10.77 -29.11
N ASN A 567 9.73 10.42 -28.00
CA ASN A 567 11.11 10.82 -27.69
C ASN A 567 12.14 9.72 -27.96
N GLY A 568 11.74 8.61 -28.60
CA GLY A 568 12.63 7.53 -29.01
C GLY A 568 13.25 6.77 -27.84
N SER A 569 12.55 6.61 -26.71
CA SER A 569 13.06 5.87 -25.56
C SER A 569 13.25 4.36 -25.84
N ASN A 570 14.35 3.77 -25.37
CA ASN A 570 14.58 2.32 -25.41
C ASN A 570 13.93 1.60 -24.22
N VAL A 571 12.61 1.71 -24.10
CA VAL A 571 11.89 0.98 -23.05
C VAL A 571 11.88 -0.51 -23.41
N PHE A 572 12.22 -1.37 -22.46
CA PHE A 572 12.09 -2.83 -22.62
C PHE A 572 11.10 -3.45 -21.63
N LEU A 573 10.81 -2.77 -20.51
CA LEU A 573 9.91 -3.25 -19.48
C LEU A 573 8.99 -2.11 -19.02
N TYR A 574 7.69 -2.37 -19.01
CA TYR A 574 6.69 -1.50 -18.42
C TYR A 574 6.17 -2.11 -17.13
N GLU A 575 6.26 -1.35 -16.03
CA GLU A 575 5.66 -1.71 -14.75
C GLU A 575 4.30 -1.01 -14.62
N LEU A 576 3.22 -1.78 -14.60
CA LEU A 576 1.85 -1.23 -14.60
C LEU A 576 1.48 -0.58 -13.27
N PHE A 577 1.86 -1.22 -12.16
CA PHE A 577 1.55 -0.80 -10.81
C PHE A 577 2.73 -1.05 -9.89
N ASN A 578 3.12 0.00 -9.15
CA ASN A 578 4.11 -0.05 -8.07
C ASN A 578 3.48 -0.61 -6.79
N GLU A 579 4.18 -1.48 -6.08
CA GLU A 579 3.77 -2.07 -4.79
C GLU A 579 2.28 -2.49 -4.76
N SER A 580 1.87 -3.27 -5.76
CA SER A 580 0.45 -3.43 -6.04
C SER A 580 -0.33 -4.09 -4.91
N ARG A 581 -1.54 -3.56 -4.69
CA ARG A 581 -2.56 -4.13 -3.79
C ARG A 581 -3.95 -3.89 -4.35
N TYR A 582 -4.70 -4.97 -4.48
CA TYR A 582 -6.05 -4.95 -5.04
C TYR A 582 -6.98 -5.85 -4.23
N GLY A 583 -8.07 -5.26 -3.74
CA GLY A 583 -9.11 -5.96 -2.98
C GLY A 583 -10.48 -5.30 -3.12
N CYS A 584 -10.80 -4.76 -4.31
CA CYS A 584 -11.94 -3.87 -4.50
C CYS A 584 -13.29 -4.58 -4.30
N GLN A 585 -14.01 -4.25 -3.23
CA GLN A 585 -15.36 -4.77 -2.93
C GLN A 585 -16.48 -3.87 -3.48
N CYS A 586 -16.31 -3.32 -4.69
CA CYS A 586 -17.32 -2.47 -5.31
C CYS A 586 -18.49 -3.28 -5.89
N SER A 587 -19.60 -2.59 -6.17
CA SER A 587 -20.80 -3.15 -6.78
C SER A 587 -20.58 -3.71 -8.19
N PHE A 588 -19.61 -3.19 -8.95
CA PHE A 588 -19.21 -3.77 -10.24
C PHE A 588 -18.66 -5.20 -10.07
N ASN A 589 -17.79 -5.39 -9.07
CA ASN A 589 -17.22 -6.69 -8.74
C ASN A 589 -18.24 -7.63 -8.13
N ALA A 590 -19.12 -7.16 -7.24
CA ALA A 590 -20.20 -7.97 -6.67
C ALA A 590 -21.09 -8.60 -7.76
N ARG A 591 -21.44 -7.82 -8.80
CA ARG A 591 -22.26 -8.31 -9.92
C ARG A 591 -21.57 -9.35 -10.77
N ASP A 592 -20.31 -9.12 -11.13
CA ASP A 592 -19.60 -10.11 -11.95
C ASP A 592 -19.26 -11.36 -11.14
N PHE A 593 -19.01 -11.22 -9.85
CA PHE A 593 -18.90 -12.35 -8.92
C PHE A 593 -20.19 -13.17 -8.94
N ALA A 594 -21.34 -12.54 -8.71
CA ALA A 594 -22.64 -13.22 -8.73
C ALA A 594 -22.88 -13.95 -10.06
N ARG A 595 -22.61 -13.30 -11.20
CA ARG A 595 -22.70 -13.91 -12.54
C ARG A 595 -21.79 -15.14 -12.69
N ARG A 596 -20.55 -15.08 -12.21
CA ARG A 596 -19.62 -16.22 -12.26
C ARG A 596 -20.02 -17.33 -11.30
N MET A 597 -20.60 -17.00 -10.15
CA MET A 597 -21.11 -18.00 -9.21
C MET A 597 -22.36 -18.68 -9.73
N GLU A 598 -23.23 -17.97 -10.46
CA GLU A 598 -24.33 -18.58 -11.21
C GLU A 598 -23.82 -19.60 -12.22
N GLN A 599 -22.75 -19.26 -12.96
CA GLN A 599 -22.11 -20.20 -13.88
C GLN A 599 -21.46 -21.40 -13.16
N LYS A 600 -20.84 -21.19 -12.00
CA LYS A 600 -20.15 -22.23 -11.22
C LYS A 600 -21.14 -23.20 -10.56
N TYR A 601 -22.19 -22.70 -9.90
CA TYR A 601 -23.11 -23.51 -9.10
C TYR A 601 -24.40 -23.90 -9.85
N GLY A 602 -24.78 -23.14 -10.87
CA GLY A 602 -26.00 -23.31 -11.68
C GLY A 602 -27.27 -22.81 -10.99
N THR A 603 -27.41 -23.02 -9.68
CA THR A 603 -28.60 -22.63 -8.89
C THR A 603 -28.19 -22.07 -7.54
N ILE A 604 -28.92 -21.08 -7.02
CA ILE A 604 -28.59 -20.44 -5.74
C ILE A 604 -28.66 -21.43 -4.57
N GLU A 605 -29.49 -22.46 -4.63
CA GLU A 605 -29.61 -23.49 -3.60
C GLU A 605 -28.32 -24.30 -3.44
N ARG A 606 -27.61 -24.55 -4.54
CA ARG A 606 -26.32 -25.26 -4.53
C ARG A 606 -25.22 -24.37 -3.96
N ALA A 607 -25.22 -23.09 -4.31
CA ALA A 607 -24.29 -22.11 -3.75
C ALA A 607 -24.53 -21.95 -2.23
N ASN A 608 -25.79 -21.79 -1.81
CA ASN A 608 -26.17 -21.72 -0.39
C ASN A 608 -25.80 -22.99 0.39
N ALA A 609 -25.90 -24.17 -0.20
CA ALA A 609 -25.48 -25.40 0.46
C ALA A 609 -23.97 -25.40 0.77
N GLN A 610 -23.15 -24.86 -0.13
CA GLN A 610 -21.70 -24.71 0.06
C GLN A 610 -21.38 -23.60 1.06
N TRP A 611 -21.97 -22.42 0.87
CA TRP A 611 -21.66 -21.21 1.64
C TRP A 611 -22.38 -21.16 3.00
N GLN A 612 -23.35 -22.04 3.24
CA GLN A 612 -24.28 -21.98 4.36
C GLN A 612 -24.98 -20.62 4.49
N THR A 613 -25.44 -20.10 3.35
CA THR A 613 -26.12 -18.81 3.23
C THR A 613 -27.61 -18.97 2.94
N ILE A 614 -28.33 -17.85 2.89
CA ILE A 614 -29.79 -17.80 2.72
C ILE A 614 -30.21 -16.91 1.53
N PHE A 615 -29.34 -16.72 0.54
CA PHE A 615 -29.66 -15.93 -0.63
C PHE A 615 -30.81 -16.57 -1.41
N THR A 616 -31.73 -15.76 -1.93
CA THR A 616 -32.90 -16.25 -2.70
C THR A 616 -32.64 -16.25 -4.20
N SER A 617 -31.63 -15.51 -4.65
CA SER A 617 -31.19 -15.43 -6.04
C SER A 617 -29.72 -14.99 -6.13
N PHE A 618 -29.13 -15.04 -7.33
CA PHE A 618 -27.82 -14.42 -7.56
C PHE A 618 -27.90 -12.88 -7.60
N ASP A 619 -29.06 -12.28 -7.83
CA ASP A 619 -29.25 -10.82 -7.70
C ASP A 619 -29.05 -10.37 -6.24
N ASP A 620 -29.38 -11.22 -5.27
CA ASP A 620 -29.07 -10.95 -3.87
C ASP A 620 -27.55 -10.83 -3.63
N VAL A 621 -26.79 -11.75 -4.24
CA VAL A 621 -25.31 -11.75 -4.18
C VAL A 621 -24.74 -10.53 -4.92
N ALA A 622 -25.33 -10.16 -6.06
CA ALA A 622 -24.89 -9.03 -6.89
C ALA A 622 -25.04 -7.67 -6.20
N ALA A 623 -25.98 -7.58 -5.26
CA ALA A 623 -26.23 -6.39 -4.45
C ALA A 623 -25.65 -6.49 -3.03
N GLU A 624 -24.86 -7.52 -2.73
CA GLU A 624 -24.15 -7.62 -1.46
C GLU A 624 -23.12 -6.48 -1.35
N SER A 625 -23.09 -5.85 -0.18
CA SER A 625 -22.24 -4.71 0.10
C SER A 625 -21.04 -5.08 0.98
N ASN A 626 -21.05 -6.24 1.63
CA ASN A 626 -19.94 -6.72 2.46
C ASN A 626 -19.78 -8.25 2.44
N PHE A 627 -18.85 -8.76 1.62
CA PHE A 627 -18.60 -10.21 1.54
C PHE A 627 -17.86 -10.79 2.76
N GLN A 628 -17.25 -9.94 3.59
CA GLN A 628 -16.54 -10.35 4.81
C GLN A 628 -17.49 -10.92 5.88
N ASP A 629 -18.80 -10.70 5.74
CA ASP A 629 -19.78 -11.27 6.68
C ASP A 629 -20.02 -12.78 6.42
N TYR A 630 -19.54 -13.31 5.29
CA TYR A 630 -19.81 -14.67 4.83
C TYR A 630 -18.55 -15.53 4.77
N ARG A 631 -18.08 -16.00 5.94
CA ARG A 631 -16.86 -16.81 6.08
C ARG A 631 -16.70 -17.94 5.06
N ARG A 632 -17.77 -18.70 4.76
CA ARG A 632 -17.73 -19.86 3.85
C ARG A 632 -17.90 -19.49 2.38
N LEU A 633 -18.41 -18.30 2.07
CA LEU A 633 -18.42 -17.74 0.72
C LEU A 633 -17.06 -17.12 0.38
N TRP A 634 -16.39 -16.57 1.39
CA TRP A 634 -15.12 -15.87 1.28
C TRP A 634 -14.08 -16.49 0.34
N PRO A 635 -13.83 -17.82 0.34
CA PRO A 635 -12.86 -18.43 -0.57
C PRO A 635 -13.19 -18.19 -2.05
N ASP A 636 -14.47 -18.26 -2.42
CA ASP A 636 -14.92 -17.98 -3.79
C ASP A 636 -14.77 -16.51 -4.14
N TRP A 637 -15.10 -15.61 -3.21
CA TRP A 637 -14.92 -14.17 -3.38
C TRP A 637 -13.44 -13.80 -3.55
N TRP A 638 -12.57 -14.40 -2.74
CA TRP A 638 -11.13 -14.22 -2.79
C TRP A 638 -10.54 -14.70 -4.12
N GLN A 639 -10.88 -15.92 -4.54
CA GLN A 639 -10.45 -16.47 -5.83
C GLN A 639 -10.95 -15.61 -7.01
N PHE A 640 -12.17 -15.08 -6.91
CA PHE A 640 -12.70 -14.15 -7.89
C PHE A 640 -11.88 -12.86 -7.96
N LEU A 641 -11.56 -12.22 -6.83
CA LEU A 641 -10.75 -11.00 -6.80
C LEU A 641 -9.33 -11.23 -7.31
N ALA A 642 -8.71 -12.37 -6.97
CA ALA A 642 -7.42 -12.77 -7.51
C ALA A 642 -7.47 -12.90 -9.04
N ALA A 643 -8.45 -13.64 -9.57
CA ALA A 643 -8.66 -13.78 -11.01
C ALA A 643 -8.92 -12.42 -11.68
N ARG A 644 -9.72 -11.56 -11.03
CA ARG A 644 -10.02 -10.21 -11.50
C ARG A 644 -8.76 -9.37 -11.64
N TYR A 645 -7.85 -9.43 -10.67
CA TYR A 645 -6.61 -8.68 -10.75
C TYR A 645 -5.74 -9.14 -11.94
N GLY A 646 -5.66 -10.45 -12.19
CA GLY A 646 -5.02 -10.97 -13.41
C GLY A 646 -5.68 -10.47 -14.71
N GLU A 647 -7.00 -10.26 -14.74
CA GLU A 647 -7.70 -9.65 -15.89
C GLU A 647 -7.34 -8.16 -16.05
N ILE A 648 -7.25 -7.42 -14.95
CA ILE A 648 -6.83 -6.02 -14.95
C ILE A 648 -5.41 -5.87 -15.54
N LEU A 649 -4.47 -6.70 -15.08
CA LEU A 649 -3.09 -6.68 -15.58
C LEU A 649 -3.03 -6.95 -17.08
N ARG A 650 -3.79 -7.92 -17.58
CA ARG A 650 -3.87 -8.21 -19.03
C ARG A 650 -4.51 -7.08 -19.81
N HIS A 651 -5.59 -6.50 -19.30
CA HIS A 651 -6.27 -5.36 -19.93
C HIS A 651 -5.33 -4.17 -20.12
N TYR A 652 -4.62 -3.76 -19.06
CA TYR A 652 -3.69 -2.64 -19.15
C TYR A 652 -2.39 -2.96 -19.88
N SER A 653 -1.97 -4.22 -19.89
CA SER A 653 -0.92 -4.71 -20.81
C SER A 653 -1.30 -4.43 -22.27
N GLU A 654 -2.55 -4.73 -22.65
CA GLU A 654 -3.04 -4.46 -24.01
C GLU A 654 -3.18 -2.96 -24.31
N VAL A 655 -3.44 -2.12 -23.31
CA VAL A 655 -3.39 -0.66 -23.47
C VAL A 655 -1.98 -0.19 -23.85
N ILE A 656 -0.94 -0.67 -23.15
CA ILE A 656 0.46 -0.37 -23.51
C ILE A 656 0.79 -0.90 -24.91
N ARG A 657 0.44 -2.16 -25.20
CA ARG A 657 0.66 -2.84 -26.50
C ARG A 657 -0.16 -2.24 -27.64
N SER A 658 -1.17 -1.43 -27.36
CA SER A 658 -1.86 -0.65 -28.39
C SER A 658 -0.98 0.45 -28.99
N VAL A 659 0.09 0.87 -28.27
CA VAL A 659 1.03 1.90 -28.69
C VAL A 659 2.40 1.31 -29.01
N ASP A 660 2.97 0.50 -28.12
CA ASP A 660 4.30 -0.11 -28.29
C ASP A 660 4.19 -1.61 -28.59
N GLN A 661 4.40 -1.96 -29.86
CA GLN A 661 4.44 -3.33 -30.39
C GLN A 661 5.82 -3.71 -30.90
N ARG A 662 6.87 -2.97 -30.48
CA ARG A 662 8.25 -3.34 -30.81
C ARG A 662 8.57 -4.72 -30.20
N PRO A 663 9.43 -5.52 -30.85
CA PRO A 663 9.82 -6.81 -30.29
C PRO A 663 10.52 -6.64 -28.93
N GLN A 664 10.37 -7.64 -28.06
CA GLN A 664 11.10 -7.72 -26.78
C GLN A 664 10.79 -6.55 -25.82
N VAL A 665 9.52 -6.16 -25.81
CA VAL A 665 8.91 -5.27 -24.82
C VAL A 665 8.03 -6.12 -23.90
N TYR A 666 8.26 -6.02 -22.61
CA TYR A 666 7.65 -6.87 -21.59
C TYR A 666 6.83 -6.05 -20.59
N ILE A 667 5.91 -6.73 -19.89
CA ILE A 667 5.08 -6.13 -18.84
C ILE A 667 5.34 -6.80 -17.49
N THR A 668 5.38 -5.99 -16.43
CA THR A 668 5.43 -6.41 -15.02
C THR A 668 4.47 -5.57 -14.15
N GLU A 669 4.33 -5.97 -12.91
CA GLU A 669 3.92 -5.15 -11.76
C GLU A 669 4.96 -5.38 -10.65
N MET A 670 5.10 -4.46 -9.70
CA MET A 670 5.99 -4.67 -8.55
C MET A 670 5.19 -4.99 -7.29
N CYS A 671 5.52 -6.11 -6.66
CA CYS A 671 4.97 -6.47 -5.37
C CYS A 671 5.68 -5.77 -4.21
N SER A 672 4.91 -5.28 -3.24
CA SER A 672 5.48 -4.95 -1.93
C SER A 672 5.81 -6.24 -1.15
N THR A 673 6.97 -6.28 -0.49
CA THR A 673 7.38 -7.36 0.43
C THR A 673 6.34 -7.68 1.50
N THR A 674 5.50 -6.70 1.85
CA THR A 674 4.40 -6.85 2.80
C THR A 674 3.14 -7.47 2.17
N SER A 675 2.91 -7.27 0.87
CA SER A 675 1.74 -7.78 0.14
C SER A 675 1.79 -9.29 -0.07
N VAL A 676 2.98 -9.92 -0.01
CA VAL A 676 3.12 -11.39 -0.05
C VAL A 676 2.29 -12.09 1.03
N TRP A 677 1.99 -11.39 2.13
CA TRP A 677 1.20 -11.90 3.25
C TRP A 677 -0.26 -11.42 3.23
N ASP A 678 -0.67 -10.67 2.21
CA ASP A 678 -1.99 -10.05 2.13
C ASP A 678 -3.06 -11.06 1.74
N GLY A 679 -4.15 -11.11 2.50
CA GLY A 679 -5.25 -12.05 2.32
C GLY A 679 -6.15 -11.75 1.13
N PHE A 680 -5.71 -10.96 0.13
CA PHE A 680 -6.47 -10.58 -1.08
C PHE A 680 -5.70 -10.78 -2.40
N MET A 681 -4.40 -11.05 -2.33
CA MET A 681 -3.55 -11.19 -3.51
C MET A 681 -3.15 -12.66 -3.71
N ASP A 682 -3.29 -13.17 -4.94
CA ASP A 682 -2.72 -14.47 -5.36
C ASP A 682 -1.65 -14.25 -6.43
N TYR A 683 -0.39 -14.39 -6.03
CA TYR A 683 0.74 -14.12 -6.92
C TYR A 683 0.95 -15.21 -7.97
N ARG A 684 0.30 -16.38 -7.87
CA ARG A 684 0.26 -17.36 -8.97
C ARG A 684 -0.50 -16.79 -10.17
N VAL A 685 -1.64 -16.16 -9.90
CA VAL A 685 -2.47 -15.51 -10.93
C VAL A 685 -1.74 -14.31 -11.54
N VAL A 686 -1.05 -13.53 -10.70
CA VAL A 686 -0.22 -12.41 -11.15
C VAL A 686 0.90 -12.90 -12.07
N ALA A 687 1.62 -13.95 -11.67
CA ALA A 687 2.72 -14.49 -12.47
C ALA A 687 2.26 -15.04 -13.83
N GLU A 688 1.03 -15.57 -13.93
CA GLU A 688 0.43 -16.00 -15.20
C GLU A 688 -0.03 -14.84 -16.10
N ALA A 689 -0.13 -13.61 -15.58
CA ALA A 689 -0.59 -12.45 -16.31
C ALA A 689 0.56 -11.59 -16.89
N LEU A 690 1.80 -11.85 -16.48
CA LEU A 690 2.95 -10.98 -16.73
C LEU A 690 4.09 -11.69 -17.46
N ASP A 691 4.96 -10.90 -18.09
CA ASP A 691 6.12 -11.39 -18.84
C ASP A 691 7.38 -11.46 -17.94
N VAL A 692 7.42 -10.64 -16.89
CA VAL A 692 8.49 -10.50 -15.89
C VAL A 692 7.85 -10.36 -14.52
N LEU A 693 8.51 -10.85 -13.47
CA LEU A 693 8.05 -10.66 -12.10
C LEU A 693 8.95 -9.66 -11.38
N ALA A 694 8.37 -8.69 -10.67
CA ALA A 694 9.14 -7.70 -9.91
C ALA A 694 8.77 -7.67 -8.43
N SER A 695 9.78 -7.43 -7.59
CA SER A 695 9.65 -7.24 -6.14
C SER A 695 10.41 -6.01 -5.67
N GLU A 696 10.07 -5.50 -4.48
CA GLU A 696 10.92 -4.59 -3.72
C GLU A 696 11.74 -5.35 -2.64
N GLY A 697 12.58 -4.62 -1.90
CA GLY A 697 13.19 -5.11 -0.66
C GLY A 697 14.71 -5.03 -0.69
N GLY A 698 15.38 -5.55 0.33
CA GLY A 698 16.85 -5.59 0.32
C GLY A 698 17.46 -5.93 1.67
N TRP A 699 18.76 -5.65 1.80
CA TRP A 699 19.56 -6.04 2.94
C TRP A 699 20.00 -4.86 3.80
N ARG A 700 20.22 -5.16 5.08
CA ARG A 700 20.76 -4.20 6.04
C ARG A 700 21.99 -4.76 6.72
N TYR A 701 22.94 -3.86 6.94
CA TYR A 701 24.26 -4.16 7.46
C TYR A 701 24.50 -3.46 8.80
N GLY A 702 25.52 -3.91 9.53
CA GLY A 702 25.92 -3.38 10.84
C GLY A 702 25.19 -4.01 12.02
N TYR A 703 25.60 -3.64 13.23
CA TYR A 703 25.10 -4.23 14.46
C TYR A 703 23.73 -3.68 14.87
N GLY A 704 22.76 -4.58 15.08
CA GLY A 704 21.41 -4.24 15.52
C GLY A 704 20.52 -3.63 14.44
N SER A 705 20.86 -3.84 13.17
CA SER A 705 20.11 -3.37 12.00
C SER A 705 18.68 -3.91 11.89
N ASP A 706 18.36 -5.00 12.60
CA ASP A 706 17.03 -5.63 12.64
C ASP A 706 16.07 -5.03 13.67
N ASN A 707 16.56 -4.11 14.52
CA ASN A 707 15.77 -3.51 15.58
C ASN A 707 15.07 -2.20 15.16
N LEU A 708 15.18 -1.81 13.89
CA LEU A 708 14.48 -0.65 13.37
C LEU A 708 12.97 -0.90 13.30
N LYS A 709 12.19 0.13 13.64
CA LYS A 709 10.73 0.13 13.51
C LYS A 709 10.34 1.32 12.64
N GLY A 710 9.60 1.03 11.57
CA GLY A 710 9.03 2.08 10.73
C GLY A 710 7.94 2.85 11.49
N ARG A 711 7.85 4.15 11.24
CA ARG A 711 6.79 5.01 11.81
C ARG A 711 5.56 5.08 10.92
N ASP A 712 5.71 4.73 9.65
CA ASP A 712 4.70 4.69 8.61
C ASP A 712 4.95 3.49 7.68
N GLU A 713 4.07 3.28 6.71
CA GLU A 713 4.12 2.17 5.75
C GLU A 713 5.39 2.19 4.88
N MET A 714 5.86 3.37 4.46
CA MET A 714 7.07 3.51 3.64
C MET A 714 8.32 3.09 4.41
N GLU A 715 8.47 3.54 5.67
CA GLU A 715 9.56 3.08 6.53
C GLU A 715 9.42 1.60 6.89
N ALA A 716 8.19 1.10 7.05
CA ALA A 716 7.95 -0.32 7.29
C ALA A 716 8.41 -1.20 6.12
N ALA A 717 8.23 -0.75 4.87
CA ALA A 717 8.75 -1.41 3.67
C ALA A 717 10.29 -1.39 3.65
N ALA A 718 10.90 -0.19 3.76
CA ALA A 718 12.37 -0.03 3.74
C ALA A 718 13.08 -0.76 4.91
N PHE A 719 12.38 -0.98 6.04
CA PHE A 719 12.91 -1.64 7.23
C PHE A 719 12.52 -3.11 7.39
N GLN A 720 11.98 -3.77 6.36
CA GLN A 720 11.70 -5.22 6.42
C GLN A 720 12.95 -6.05 6.71
N LYS A 721 12.86 -7.01 7.64
CA LYS A 721 14.02 -7.80 8.08
C LYS A 721 14.69 -8.55 6.91
N PRO A 722 16.03 -8.67 6.86
CA PRO A 722 16.73 -9.29 5.73
C PRO A 722 16.25 -10.72 5.38
N PHE A 723 15.86 -11.52 6.37
CA PHE A 723 15.30 -12.85 6.09
C PHE A 723 13.93 -12.83 5.42
N THR A 724 13.17 -11.73 5.56
CA THR A 724 11.95 -11.52 4.76
C THR A 724 12.31 -11.35 3.29
N HIS A 725 13.41 -10.65 3.00
CA HIS A 725 13.87 -10.45 1.62
C HIS A 725 14.33 -11.76 0.97
N TRP A 726 15.14 -12.58 1.68
CA TRP A 726 15.49 -13.92 1.20
C TRP A 726 14.26 -14.75 0.82
N TYR A 727 13.27 -14.78 1.72
CA TYR A 727 12.02 -15.49 1.46
C TYR A 727 11.28 -14.95 0.22
N VAL A 728 11.20 -13.62 0.05
CA VAL A 728 10.53 -13.00 -1.09
C VAL A 728 11.25 -13.34 -2.40
N CYS A 729 12.58 -13.31 -2.44
CA CYS A 729 13.34 -13.73 -3.62
C CYS A 729 13.00 -15.19 -4.00
N ASP A 730 13.10 -16.12 -3.05
CA ASP A 730 12.83 -17.55 -3.31
C ASP A 730 11.35 -17.82 -3.65
N PHE A 731 10.44 -17.02 -3.08
CA PHE A 731 9.00 -17.08 -3.39
C PHE A 731 8.73 -16.68 -4.84
N TYR A 732 9.36 -15.60 -5.30
CA TYR A 732 9.28 -15.16 -6.69
C TYR A 732 9.94 -16.15 -7.66
N GLN A 733 11.03 -16.81 -7.25
CA GLN A 733 11.61 -17.90 -8.04
C GLN A 733 10.68 -19.09 -8.18
N ALA A 734 9.96 -19.45 -7.11
CA ALA A 734 8.96 -20.52 -7.16
C ALA A 734 7.84 -20.20 -8.16
N LEU A 735 7.39 -18.94 -8.22
CA LEU A 735 6.40 -18.46 -9.18
C LEU A 735 6.94 -18.41 -10.62
N ALA A 736 8.19 -17.95 -10.79
CA ALA A 736 8.85 -17.83 -12.09
C ALA A 736 9.11 -19.18 -12.76
N LYS A 737 9.23 -20.26 -11.98
CA LYS A 737 9.45 -21.65 -12.44
C LYS A 737 10.66 -21.79 -13.38
N GLY A 738 11.67 -20.92 -13.23
CA GLY A 738 12.84 -20.83 -14.11
C GLY A 738 12.52 -20.42 -15.56
N LYS A 739 11.35 -19.82 -15.80
CA LYS A 739 10.88 -19.41 -17.14
C LYS A 739 10.82 -17.90 -17.30
N LEU A 740 10.50 -17.18 -16.24
CA LEU A 740 10.37 -15.72 -16.23
C LEU A 740 11.57 -15.10 -15.50
N PRO A 741 12.11 -13.97 -15.97
CA PRO A 741 13.03 -13.19 -15.18
C PRO A 741 12.31 -12.64 -13.93
N VAL A 742 13.03 -12.63 -12.81
CA VAL A 742 12.66 -11.90 -11.61
C VAL A 742 13.57 -10.67 -11.50
N VAL A 743 13.04 -9.50 -11.17
CA VAL A 743 13.82 -8.27 -10.98
C VAL A 743 13.46 -7.61 -9.66
N ASN A 744 14.45 -7.02 -8.98
CA ASN A 744 14.20 -6.14 -7.85
C ASN A 744 14.14 -4.71 -8.34
N ASN A 745 12.95 -4.16 -8.37
CA ASN A 745 12.62 -2.86 -8.96
C ASN A 745 12.75 -1.70 -7.94
N GLU A 746 12.87 -2.04 -6.65
CA GLU A 746 13.09 -1.07 -5.59
C GLU A 746 13.97 -1.67 -4.48
N HIS A 747 15.28 -1.73 -4.74
CA HIS A 747 16.23 -2.36 -3.83
C HIS A 747 16.77 -1.42 -2.76
N TYR A 748 16.76 -1.88 -1.52
CA TYR A 748 17.24 -1.15 -0.34
C TYR A 748 18.56 -1.70 0.21
N CYS A 749 19.55 -0.84 0.40
CA CYS A 749 20.82 -1.21 1.05
C CYS A 749 21.32 -0.10 1.99
N ILE A 750 21.29 -0.37 3.30
CA ILE A 750 21.75 0.58 4.33
C ILE A 750 22.61 -0.09 5.40
N ARG A 751 23.48 0.70 6.04
CA ARG A 751 24.27 0.28 7.20
C ARG A 751 23.87 1.05 8.45
N VAL A 752 23.62 0.31 9.53
CA VAL A 752 23.12 0.82 10.80
C VAL A 752 23.91 0.21 11.94
N GLU A 753 24.38 1.06 12.85
CA GLU A 753 25.06 0.64 14.07
C GLU A 753 24.28 1.21 15.26
N PHE A 754 23.73 0.32 16.11
CA PHE A 754 22.94 0.72 17.28
C PHE A 754 21.70 1.57 16.94
N GLY A 755 20.98 1.21 15.88
CA GLY A 755 19.79 1.93 15.44
C GLY A 755 20.07 3.29 14.80
N GLN A 756 21.35 3.67 14.63
CA GLN A 756 21.74 4.91 13.95
C GLN A 756 22.38 4.59 12.61
N ARG A 757 22.10 5.43 11.61
CA ARG A 757 22.76 5.36 10.31
C ARG A 757 24.26 5.62 10.48
N VAL A 758 25.08 4.78 9.88
CA VAL A 758 26.51 5.04 9.64
C VAL A 758 26.79 4.84 8.16
N PRO A 759 27.81 5.47 7.54
CA PRO A 759 28.05 5.33 6.10
C PRO A 759 28.10 3.87 5.63
N SER A 760 27.45 3.59 4.48
CA SER A 760 27.52 2.28 3.84
C SER A 760 28.86 2.10 3.15
N LYS A 761 29.30 0.84 3.04
CA LYS A 761 30.53 0.46 2.34
C LYS A 761 30.19 -0.13 0.97
N LYS A 762 31.11 -0.07 0.01
CA LYS A 762 30.95 -0.75 -1.28
C LYS A 762 30.68 -2.25 -1.11
N GLU A 763 31.27 -2.91 -0.12
CA GLU A 763 31.05 -4.33 0.15
C GLU A 763 29.59 -4.64 0.53
N ASP A 764 28.88 -3.69 1.13
CA ASP A 764 27.46 -3.83 1.49
C ASP A 764 26.62 -4.01 0.20
N MET A 765 26.81 -3.12 -0.77
CA MET A 765 26.09 -3.19 -2.04
C MET A 765 26.51 -4.41 -2.87
N ILE A 766 27.82 -4.68 -2.99
CA ILE A 766 28.28 -5.80 -3.82
C ILE A 766 27.78 -7.13 -3.23
N THR A 767 27.78 -7.27 -1.90
CA THR A 767 27.23 -8.46 -1.23
C THR A 767 25.71 -8.56 -1.43
N SER A 768 24.98 -7.46 -1.37
CA SER A 768 23.54 -7.43 -1.68
C SER A 768 23.26 -7.93 -3.10
N LEU A 769 23.99 -7.42 -4.09
CA LEU A 769 23.82 -7.81 -5.51
C LEU A 769 24.16 -9.30 -5.75
N TRP A 770 25.13 -9.86 -5.04
CA TRP A 770 25.38 -11.31 -5.12
C TRP A 770 24.32 -12.15 -4.42
N ASN A 771 23.74 -11.67 -3.31
CA ASN A 771 22.57 -12.34 -2.73
C ASN A 771 21.38 -12.31 -3.70
N GLU A 772 21.10 -11.17 -4.36
CA GLU A 772 20.09 -11.08 -5.44
C GLU A 772 20.34 -12.15 -6.50
N VAL A 773 21.57 -12.23 -7.04
CA VAL A 773 21.92 -13.23 -8.04
C VAL A 773 21.67 -14.63 -7.49
N MET A 774 22.17 -14.99 -6.31
CA MET A 774 22.07 -16.37 -5.80
C MET A 774 20.63 -16.80 -5.47
N HIS A 775 19.76 -15.86 -5.13
CA HIS A 775 18.32 -16.08 -4.94
C HIS A 775 17.49 -15.79 -6.20
N GLY A 776 18.13 -15.85 -7.38
CA GLY A 776 17.45 -15.92 -8.67
C GLY A 776 17.04 -14.58 -9.30
N SER A 777 17.35 -13.45 -8.68
CA SER A 777 17.11 -12.15 -9.33
C SER A 777 17.95 -11.99 -10.60
N SER A 778 17.40 -11.36 -11.61
CA SER A 778 18.01 -11.11 -12.92
C SER A 778 18.24 -9.61 -13.16
N GLY A 779 17.85 -8.77 -12.21
CA GLY A 779 18.13 -7.34 -12.22
C GLY A 779 17.89 -6.68 -10.87
N ASN A 780 18.58 -5.58 -10.61
CA ASN A 780 18.49 -4.80 -9.40
C ASN A 780 18.47 -3.31 -9.73
N PHE A 781 17.43 -2.62 -9.25
CA PHE A 781 17.25 -1.18 -9.35
C PHE A 781 17.28 -0.58 -7.94
N THR A 782 18.43 -0.03 -7.54
CA THR A 782 18.66 0.46 -6.19
C THR A 782 17.94 1.79 -5.94
N TYR A 783 17.16 1.84 -4.86
CA TYR A 783 16.48 3.04 -4.38
C TYR A 783 17.47 3.92 -3.57
N VAL A 784 17.73 5.18 -3.89
CA VAL A 784 17.34 5.97 -5.08
C VAL A 784 18.51 6.89 -5.44
N LEU A 785 18.70 7.15 -6.74
CA LEU A 785 19.65 8.17 -7.19
C LEU A 785 19.05 9.56 -7.00
N ASP A 786 19.22 10.12 -5.79
CA ASP A 786 18.83 11.49 -5.44
C ASP A 786 19.83 12.11 -4.43
N LYS A 787 19.93 13.44 -4.43
CA LYS A 787 20.77 14.21 -3.48
C LYS A 787 19.94 14.73 -2.31
N ARG A 788 18.68 15.09 -2.56
CA ARG A 788 17.78 15.79 -1.62
C ARG A 788 18.38 17.10 -1.10
N PHE A 789 19.05 17.87 -1.96
CA PHE A 789 19.82 19.05 -1.50
C PHE A 789 18.97 20.11 -0.80
N TRP A 790 17.65 20.12 -1.00
CA TRP A 790 16.77 21.09 -0.34
C TRP A 790 16.66 20.85 1.17
N GLU A 791 17.16 19.72 1.67
CA GLU A 791 17.22 19.39 3.09
C GLU A 791 18.60 19.68 3.71
N TRP A 792 19.64 20.00 2.92
CA TRP A 792 21.01 20.20 3.42
C TRP A 792 21.92 21.00 2.49
N GLU A 793 22.81 21.82 3.08
CA GLU A 793 23.88 22.55 2.39
C GLU A 793 25.27 22.20 2.92
N THR A 794 25.37 21.55 4.09
CA THR A 794 26.63 21.11 4.68
C THR A 794 26.65 19.59 4.93
N TYR A 795 27.84 19.01 5.12
CA TYR A 795 27.98 17.58 5.42
C TYR A 795 27.28 17.19 6.74
N GLU A 796 27.38 18.02 7.79
CA GLU A 796 26.70 17.75 9.06
C GLU A 796 25.17 17.84 8.93
N GLN A 797 24.66 18.72 8.06
CA GLN A 797 23.22 18.74 7.74
C GLN A 797 22.82 17.47 6.97
N ALA A 798 23.61 17.06 5.96
CA ALA A 798 23.35 15.84 5.20
C ALA A 798 23.28 14.61 6.12
N LYS A 799 24.18 14.54 7.11
CA LYS A 799 24.16 13.55 8.19
C LYS A 799 22.93 13.68 9.07
N ALA A 800 22.60 14.87 9.55
CA ALA A 800 21.47 15.10 10.46
C ALA A 800 20.12 14.67 9.84
N VAL A 801 19.98 14.77 8.52
CA VAL A 801 18.78 14.33 7.79
C VAL A 801 18.56 12.81 7.86
N VAL A 802 19.65 12.02 7.95
CA VAL A 802 19.59 10.55 7.80
C VAL A 802 20.11 9.77 9.02
N ILE A 803 20.70 10.45 10.01
CA ILE A 803 21.33 9.82 11.19
C ILE A 803 20.35 8.93 11.95
N ASN A 804 19.09 9.36 12.02
CA ASN A 804 17.96 8.56 12.43
C ASN A 804 17.40 7.90 11.17
N PRO A 805 17.53 6.57 11.03
CA PRO A 805 17.16 5.91 9.80
C PRO A 805 15.72 6.23 9.37
N SER A 806 15.53 6.46 8.07
CA SER A 806 14.23 6.53 7.38
C SER A 806 14.41 5.97 5.96
N TYR A 807 13.37 5.98 5.12
CA TYR A 807 13.53 5.66 3.69
C TYR A 807 14.63 6.53 3.00
N LYS A 808 14.88 7.75 3.50
CA LYS A 808 15.92 8.66 3.03
C LYS A 808 17.35 8.16 3.28
N SER A 809 17.52 7.16 4.16
CA SER A 809 18.82 6.55 4.43
C SER A 809 19.38 5.75 3.25
N SER A 810 18.56 5.52 2.24
CA SER A 810 18.89 4.83 0.99
C SER A 810 19.26 5.80 -0.15
N SER A 811 19.06 7.12 0.01
CA SER A 811 19.48 8.14 -0.96
C SER A 811 20.96 8.03 -1.29
N MET A 812 21.27 7.69 -2.55
CA MET A 812 22.63 7.34 -3.02
C MET A 812 23.56 8.55 -3.10
N LEU A 813 23.03 9.76 -3.29
CA LEU A 813 23.85 10.97 -3.41
C LEU A 813 23.75 11.87 -2.17
N ASN A 814 23.30 11.33 -1.03
CA ASN A 814 23.61 11.90 0.27
C ASN A 814 25.03 11.43 0.67
N PRO A 815 26.01 12.34 0.82
CA PRO A 815 27.41 11.98 1.04
C PRO A 815 27.69 11.31 2.40
N TYR A 816 26.76 11.37 3.35
CA TYR A 816 26.85 10.61 4.61
C TYR A 816 26.31 9.19 4.47
N ASN A 817 25.26 8.97 3.67
CA ASN A 817 24.76 7.63 3.37
C ASN A 817 25.82 6.83 2.61
N TRP A 818 26.34 7.44 1.54
CA TRP A 818 27.31 6.86 0.62
C TRP A 818 28.43 7.87 0.34
N PRO A 819 29.63 7.67 0.91
CA PRO A 819 30.80 8.43 0.51
C PRO A 819 31.03 8.28 -1.01
N PRO A 820 31.40 9.35 -1.75
CA PRO A 820 31.50 9.29 -3.21
C PRO A 820 32.42 8.17 -3.74
N GLU A 821 33.49 7.84 -3.03
CA GLU A 821 34.41 6.76 -3.36
C GLU A 821 33.80 5.35 -3.24
N GLU A 822 32.75 5.18 -2.45
CA GLU A 822 32.06 3.89 -2.26
C GLU A 822 31.06 3.60 -3.38
N LEU A 823 30.67 4.61 -4.18
CA LEU A 823 29.76 4.45 -5.32
C LEU A 823 30.34 3.60 -6.46
N VAL A 824 31.64 3.29 -6.41
CA VAL A 824 32.31 2.36 -7.35
C VAL A 824 31.78 0.91 -7.24
N CYS A 825 30.99 0.62 -6.20
CA CYS A 825 30.46 -0.71 -5.89
C CYS A 825 29.74 -1.39 -7.07
N PHE A 826 28.90 -0.68 -7.81
CA PHE A 826 28.15 -1.27 -8.94
C PHE A 826 29.07 -1.69 -10.08
N LYS A 827 30.07 -0.86 -10.40
CA LYS A 827 31.09 -1.19 -11.38
C LYS A 827 31.91 -2.42 -10.95
N GLN A 828 32.35 -2.47 -9.69
CA GLN A 828 33.11 -3.60 -9.16
C GLN A 828 32.31 -4.90 -9.17
N PHE A 829 31.02 -4.85 -8.83
CA PHE A 829 30.13 -6.02 -8.95
C PHE A 829 30.10 -6.55 -10.39
N ARG A 830 29.92 -5.67 -11.38
CA ARG A 830 29.89 -6.07 -12.80
C ARG A 830 31.22 -6.65 -13.25
N GLU A 831 32.34 -6.05 -12.87
CA GLU A 831 33.68 -6.57 -13.15
C GLU A 831 33.91 -7.97 -12.53
N GLU A 832 33.31 -8.24 -11.38
CA GLU A 832 33.40 -9.54 -10.70
C GLU A 832 32.51 -10.61 -11.34
N LEU A 833 31.31 -10.24 -11.79
CA LEU A 833 30.37 -11.16 -12.47
C LEU A 833 30.81 -11.48 -13.90
N GLU A 834 31.41 -10.52 -14.60
CA GLU A 834 31.68 -10.58 -16.05
C GLU A 834 32.35 -11.88 -16.54
N PRO A 835 33.39 -12.44 -15.87
CA PRO A 835 34.04 -13.67 -16.31
C PRO A 835 33.16 -14.93 -16.20
N TYR A 836 32.10 -14.88 -15.37
CA TYR A 836 31.31 -16.05 -14.97
C TYR A 836 29.84 -15.96 -15.39
N ARG A 837 29.41 -14.84 -15.98
CA ARG A 837 27.99 -14.56 -16.25
C ARG A 837 27.30 -15.64 -17.08
N GLU A 838 28.01 -16.26 -18.02
CA GLU A 838 27.49 -17.33 -18.88
C GLU A 838 27.19 -18.61 -18.10
N GLN A 839 27.92 -18.87 -17.01
CA GLN A 839 27.74 -20.04 -16.15
C GLN A 839 26.76 -19.76 -15.01
N VAL A 840 26.76 -18.53 -14.50
CA VAL A 840 26.05 -18.11 -13.27
C VAL A 840 24.60 -17.70 -13.54
N LEU A 841 24.33 -16.93 -14.59
CA LEU A 841 23.01 -16.32 -14.79
C LEU A 841 21.91 -17.27 -15.29
N PRO A 842 22.17 -18.28 -16.14
CA PRO A 842 21.11 -19.14 -16.68
C PRO A 842 20.44 -20.01 -15.61
N PHE A 843 19.14 -20.26 -15.75
CA PHE A 843 18.39 -21.19 -14.89
C PHE A 843 18.48 -22.65 -15.35
N PRO A 844 18.41 -23.62 -14.40
CA PRO A 844 18.36 -23.44 -12.95
C PRO A 844 19.69 -22.88 -12.41
N ARG A 845 19.61 -21.85 -11.56
CA ARG A 845 20.79 -21.13 -11.11
C ARG A 845 21.61 -21.99 -10.15
N THR A 846 21.01 -22.41 -9.04
CA THR A 846 21.59 -23.37 -8.10
C THR A 846 21.14 -24.80 -8.46
N GLY A 847 21.66 -25.80 -7.75
CA GLY A 847 21.27 -27.20 -7.93
C GLY A 847 19.79 -27.50 -7.66
N LEU A 848 19.41 -28.78 -7.72
CA LEU A 848 18.02 -29.17 -7.46
C LEU A 848 17.70 -29.12 -5.95
N PRO A 849 16.53 -28.60 -5.56
CA PRO A 849 16.09 -28.57 -4.17
C PRO A 849 15.91 -30.00 -3.61
N SER A 850 16.12 -30.18 -2.31
CA SER A 850 15.84 -31.44 -1.60
C SER A 850 14.73 -31.29 -0.56
N VAL A 851 14.48 -30.07 -0.11
CA VAL A 851 13.39 -29.71 0.81
C VAL A 851 12.39 -28.82 0.07
N ALA A 852 11.10 -29.07 0.23
CA ALA A 852 10.07 -28.16 -0.24
C ALA A 852 9.29 -27.57 0.95
N ILE A 853 9.15 -26.25 0.95
CA ILE A 853 8.40 -25.49 1.95
C ILE A 853 7.07 -25.07 1.33
N PHE A 854 5.97 -25.48 1.95
CA PHE A 854 4.63 -25.20 1.43
C PHE A 854 4.13 -23.82 1.86
N HIS A 855 3.68 -23.03 0.90
CA HIS A 855 3.00 -21.76 1.13
C HIS A 855 1.49 -21.92 0.88
N SER A 856 0.67 -21.79 1.93
CA SER A 856 -0.78 -22.04 1.85
C SER A 856 -1.58 -20.77 1.52
N TYR A 857 -2.00 -20.65 0.26
CA TYR A 857 -2.98 -19.63 -0.14
C TYR A 857 -4.35 -19.78 0.53
N PRO A 858 -4.92 -21.01 0.72
CA PRO A 858 -6.13 -21.18 1.51
C PRO A 858 -6.01 -20.59 2.92
N THR A 859 -4.87 -20.81 3.60
CA THR A 859 -4.63 -20.23 4.93
C THR A 859 -4.51 -18.72 4.86
N GLN A 860 -3.80 -18.18 3.88
CA GLN A 860 -3.66 -16.73 3.67
C GLN A 860 -5.00 -16.05 3.41
N ALA A 861 -5.86 -16.63 2.56
CA ALA A 861 -7.20 -16.12 2.30
C ALA A 861 -8.07 -16.09 3.57
N MET A 862 -7.92 -17.10 4.43
CA MET A 862 -8.71 -17.23 5.67
C MET A 862 -8.11 -16.51 6.88
N ALA A 863 -6.87 -16.02 6.79
CA ALA A 863 -6.17 -15.32 7.88
C ALA A 863 -6.93 -14.08 8.37
N PHE A 864 -7.76 -13.46 7.54
CA PHE A 864 -8.63 -12.35 7.94
C PHE A 864 -9.57 -12.71 9.11
N TYR A 865 -10.01 -13.97 9.20
CA TYR A 865 -10.97 -14.40 10.23
C TYR A 865 -10.35 -15.04 11.46
N ASP A 866 -9.02 -15.11 11.53
CA ASP A 866 -8.31 -15.75 12.64
C ASP A 866 -7.24 -14.79 13.15
N ARG A 867 -7.55 -14.13 14.27
CA ARG A 867 -6.68 -13.11 14.87
C ARG A 867 -5.36 -13.68 15.42
N ASP A 868 -5.32 -14.98 15.71
CA ASP A 868 -4.14 -15.67 16.25
C ASP A 868 -3.28 -16.34 15.16
N MET A 869 -3.70 -16.20 13.89
CA MET A 869 -3.00 -16.71 12.72
C MET A 869 -1.74 -15.88 12.43
N ASP A 870 -0.59 -16.39 12.84
CA ASP A 870 0.73 -15.83 12.49
C ASP A 870 1.32 -16.54 11.26
N LEU A 871 0.81 -16.21 10.07
CA LEU A 871 1.32 -16.77 8.81
C LEU A 871 2.80 -16.39 8.60
N LYS A 872 3.12 -15.09 8.70
CA LYS A 872 4.46 -14.56 8.42
C LYS A 872 5.50 -15.12 9.39
N GLY A 873 5.24 -15.08 10.70
CA GLY A 873 6.20 -15.53 11.71
C GLY A 873 6.48 -17.03 11.62
N ARG A 874 5.43 -17.86 11.52
CA ARG A 874 5.57 -19.32 11.34
C ARG A 874 6.36 -19.67 10.08
N MET A 875 6.01 -19.06 8.94
CA MET A 875 6.70 -19.28 7.67
C MET A 875 8.18 -18.91 7.74
N LEU A 876 8.50 -17.69 8.21
CA LEU A 876 9.88 -17.21 8.24
C LEU A 876 10.75 -17.96 9.24
N ASN A 877 10.20 -18.44 10.36
CA ASN A 877 10.93 -19.24 11.35
C ASN A 877 11.49 -20.53 10.73
N TRP A 878 10.64 -21.33 10.10
CA TRP A 878 11.06 -22.62 9.54
C TRP A 878 11.78 -22.47 8.19
N TYR A 879 11.41 -21.49 7.36
CA TYR A 879 12.17 -21.16 6.16
C TYR A 879 13.63 -20.83 6.48
N SER A 880 13.86 -19.91 7.42
CA SER A 880 15.20 -19.49 7.79
C SER A 880 16.00 -20.65 8.42
N ALA A 881 15.33 -21.52 9.18
CA ALA A 881 15.98 -22.70 9.77
C ALA A 881 16.51 -23.68 8.70
N VAL A 882 15.72 -23.94 7.65
CA VAL A 882 16.13 -24.82 6.54
C VAL A 882 17.24 -24.18 5.71
N LEU A 883 17.09 -22.89 5.35
CA LEU A 883 18.08 -22.13 4.58
C LEU A 883 19.44 -22.07 5.31
N HIS A 884 19.44 -21.66 6.58
CA HIS A 884 20.67 -21.51 7.37
C HIS A 884 21.29 -22.85 7.78
N ALA A 885 20.54 -23.95 7.68
CA ALA A 885 21.08 -25.31 7.75
C ALA A 885 21.70 -25.75 6.39
N HIS A 886 21.70 -24.91 5.36
CA HIS A 886 22.29 -25.16 4.05
C HIS A 886 21.61 -26.29 3.27
N TYR A 887 20.32 -26.50 3.50
CA TYR A 887 19.50 -27.36 2.66
C TYR A 887 19.05 -26.59 1.41
N PRO A 888 19.22 -27.15 0.21
CA PRO A 888 18.63 -26.56 -0.97
C PRO A 888 17.12 -26.72 -0.89
N LEU A 889 16.42 -25.59 -0.86
CA LEU A 889 14.98 -25.56 -0.68
C LEU A 889 14.30 -24.89 -1.88
N ALA A 890 13.03 -25.23 -2.07
CA ALA A 890 12.12 -24.48 -2.92
C ALA A 890 10.81 -24.21 -2.17
N ILE A 891 10.19 -23.08 -2.47
CA ILE A 891 8.81 -22.83 -2.06
C ILE A 891 7.89 -23.52 -3.07
N ILE A 892 6.80 -24.13 -2.60
CA ILE A 892 5.81 -24.81 -3.43
C ILE A 892 4.38 -24.39 -3.05
N PHE A 893 3.45 -24.56 -3.99
CA PHE A 893 2.03 -24.31 -3.81
C PHE A 893 1.22 -25.60 -4.00
N ASP A 894 -0.11 -25.49 -3.97
CA ASP A 894 -1.02 -26.63 -4.12
C ASP A 894 -0.76 -27.42 -5.41
N GLU A 895 -0.49 -26.72 -6.51
CA GLU A 895 -0.32 -27.31 -7.85
C GLU A 895 0.93 -28.20 -7.94
N GLU A 896 2.03 -27.80 -7.30
CA GLU A 896 3.26 -28.60 -7.26
C GLU A 896 3.16 -29.79 -6.29
N LEU A 897 2.35 -29.67 -5.23
CA LEU A 897 2.17 -30.72 -4.22
C LEU A 897 1.63 -32.03 -4.83
N GLU A 898 0.73 -31.93 -5.81
CA GLU A 898 0.12 -33.09 -6.48
C GLU A 898 1.12 -33.91 -7.30
N ALA A 899 2.24 -33.32 -7.74
CA ALA A 899 3.21 -33.95 -8.63
C ALA A 899 4.67 -33.59 -8.29
N LEU A 900 5.06 -33.79 -7.02
CA LEU A 900 6.41 -33.44 -6.57
C LEU A 900 7.50 -34.31 -7.21
N PRO A 901 8.59 -33.70 -7.72
CA PRO A 901 9.67 -34.42 -8.37
C PRO A 901 10.48 -35.30 -7.38
N PRO A 902 11.19 -36.35 -7.87
CA PRO A 902 11.88 -37.31 -7.00
C PRO A 902 13.05 -36.74 -6.17
N HIS A 903 13.58 -35.58 -6.54
CA HIS A 903 14.65 -34.92 -5.79
C HIS A 903 14.17 -34.28 -4.48
N ILE A 904 12.86 -34.00 -4.35
CA ILE A 904 12.27 -33.53 -3.09
C ILE A 904 12.12 -34.73 -2.14
N GLU A 905 12.89 -34.70 -1.07
CA GLU A 905 13.00 -35.76 -0.06
C GLU A 905 12.22 -35.40 1.22
N ALA A 906 11.98 -34.11 1.48
CA ALA A 906 11.20 -33.62 2.62
C ALA A 906 10.20 -32.51 2.23
N LEU A 907 9.02 -32.54 2.85
CA LEU A 907 8.01 -31.50 2.80
C LEU A 907 7.83 -30.87 4.17
N VAL A 908 7.81 -29.54 4.20
CA VAL A 908 7.66 -28.74 5.42
C VAL A 908 6.44 -27.84 5.26
N PHE A 909 5.52 -27.89 6.22
CA PHE A 909 4.27 -27.11 6.26
C PHE A 909 4.26 -26.19 7.49
N PRO A 910 4.89 -25.00 7.44
CA PRO A 910 4.98 -24.13 8.61
C PRO A 910 3.64 -23.53 9.03
N CYS A 911 2.72 -23.31 8.09
CA CYS A 911 1.43 -22.67 8.35
C CYS A 911 0.40 -23.07 7.27
N ALA A 912 -0.25 -24.22 7.46
CA ALA A 912 -1.20 -24.81 6.50
C ALA A 912 -2.51 -25.23 7.18
N ASP A 913 -3.01 -24.38 8.08
CA ASP A 913 -4.22 -24.59 8.89
C ASP A 913 -5.44 -24.89 8.01
N TYR A 914 -5.48 -24.28 6.82
CA TYR A 914 -6.40 -24.57 5.72
C TYR A 914 -5.63 -25.23 4.57
N ALA A 915 -6.21 -26.28 3.98
CA ALA A 915 -5.65 -26.96 2.82
C ALA A 915 -6.75 -27.49 1.90
N ARG A 916 -6.45 -27.69 0.61
CA ARG A 916 -7.38 -28.29 -0.33
C ARG A 916 -7.65 -29.76 0.02
N VAL A 917 -8.88 -30.23 -0.20
CA VAL A 917 -9.23 -31.67 -0.04
C VAL A 917 -8.34 -32.56 -0.91
N GLN A 918 -7.93 -32.06 -2.08
CA GLN A 918 -7.05 -32.73 -3.03
C GLN A 918 -5.59 -32.88 -2.51
N SER A 919 -5.18 -32.10 -1.51
CA SER A 919 -3.84 -32.20 -0.92
C SER A 919 -3.64 -33.49 -0.11
N VAL A 920 -4.72 -34.07 0.42
CA VAL A 920 -4.69 -35.30 1.23
C VAL A 920 -4.09 -36.51 0.48
N PRO A 921 -4.59 -36.89 -0.72
CA PRO A 921 -3.99 -37.99 -1.48
C PRO A 921 -2.55 -37.70 -1.93
N ALA A 922 -2.20 -36.44 -2.21
CA ALA A 922 -0.84 -36.05 -2.57
C ALA A 922 0.16 -36.30 -1.41
N LEU A 923 -0.23 -35.93 -0.18
CA LEU A 923 0.54 -36.24 1.04
C LEU A 923 0.72 -37.75 1.22
N ALA A 924 -0.36 -38.53 1.03
CA ALA A 924 -0.31 -39.98 1.17
C ALA A 924 0.67 -40.61 0.15
N ALA A 925 0.66 -40.14 -1.10
CA ALA A 925 1.58 -40.59 -2.14
C ALA A 925 3.04 -40.22 -1.82
N PHE A 926 3.29 -39.03 -1.28
CA PHE A 926 4.63 -38.60 -0.89
C PHE A 926 5.20 -39.44 0.27
N ILE A 927 4.39 -39.72 1.29
CA ILE A 927 4.79 -40.59 2.41
C ILE A 927 5.02 -42.02 1.92
N ALA A 928 4.14 -42.55 1.05
CA ALA A 928 4.23 -43.91 0.52
C ALA A 928 5.53 -44.18 -0.26
N ARG A 929 6.08 -43.16 -0.94
CA ARG A 929 7.39 -43.26 -1.62
C ARG A 929 8.58 -42.98 -0.69
N GLY A 930 8.35 -42.82 0.61
CA GLY A 930 9.38 -42.62 1.63
C GLY A 930 9.75 -41.17 1.90
N GLY A 931 8.95 -40.20 1.46
CA GLY A 931 9.17 -38.79 1.75
C GLY A 931 8.93 -38.44 3.22
N LEU A 932 9.69 -37.50 3.77
CA LEU A 932 9.53 -36.98 5.13
C LEU A 932 8.55 -35.81 5.13
N VAL A 933 7.48 -35.87 5.92
CA VAL A 933 6.52 -34.75 6.07
C VAL A 933 6.58 -34.20 7.48
N ILE A 934 6.83 -32.90 7.59
CA ILE A 934 6.86 -32.16 8.85
C ILE A 934 5.88 -31.00 8.75
N ALA A 935 4.94 -30.90 9.69
CA ALA A 935 3.87 -29.92 9.65
C ALA A 935 3.66 -29.27 11.02
N ASP A 936 3.18 -28.03 11.00
CA ASP A 936 2.74 -27.33 12.20
C ASP A 936 1.63 -28.10 12.94
N ASP A 937 1.48 -27.88 14.25
CA ASP A 937 0.46 -28.55 15.06
C ASP A 937 -0.96 -28.27 14.55
N ASP A 938 -1.22 -27.06 14.07
CA ASP A 938 -2.53 -26.63 13.55
C ASP A 938 -2.74 -26.94 12.05
N ALA A 939 -1.72 -27.43 11.35
CA ALA A 939 -1.83 -27.68 9.91
C ALA A 939 -2.85 -28.79 9.57
N PHE A 940 -3.59 -28.59 8.48
CA PHE A 940 -4.60 -29.50 7.94
C PHE A 940 -5.85 -29.66 8.82
N ARG A 941 -6.25 -28.60 9.53
CA ARG A 941 -7.45 -28.62 10.37
C ARG A 941 -8.72 -28.43 9.54
N TRP A 942 -8.67 -27.56 8.54
CA TRP A 942 -9.82 -27.17 7.74
C TRP A 942 -9.58 -27.36 6.23
N ASP A 943 -10.65 -27.63 5.48
CA ASP A 943 -10.67 -27.41 4.05
C ASP A 943 -10.81 -25.92 3.73
N GLU A 944 -10.67 -25.54 2.46
CA GLU A 944 -10.75 -24.14 2.05
C GLU A 944 -12.10 -23.47 2.35
N TYR A 945 -13.18 -24.23 2.60
CA TYR A 945 -14.51 -23.72 2.95
C TYR A 945 -14.85 -23.86 4.45
N SER A 946 -13.83 -23.99 5.30
CA SER A 946 -13.98 -24.14 6.76
C SER A 946 -14.77 -25.39 7.19
N ASN A 947 -14.73 -26.47 6.42
CA ASN A 947 -15.13 -27.80 6.89
C ASN A 947 -13.93 -28.51 7.52
N GLU A 948 -14.16 -29.40 8.49
CA GLU A 948 -13.07 -30.19 9.09
C GLU A 948 -12.45 -31.11 8.03
N LEU A 949 -11.13 -31.04 7.87
CA LEU A 949 -10.42 -31.86 6.91
C LEU A 949 -10.20 -33.27 7.48
N THR A 950 -10.57 -34.30 6.72
CA THR A 950 -10.50 -35.71 7.17
C THR A 950 -9.64 -36.56 6.24
N GLY A 951 -9.21 -37.75 6.70
CA GLY A 951 -8.50 -38.72 5.87
C GLY A 951 -6.99 -38.51 5.73
N LEU A 952 -6.38 -37.69 6.60
CA LEU A 952 -4.93 -37.47 6.59
C LEU A 952 -4.13 -38.78 6.78
N PRO A 953 -3.04 -38.98 6.03
CA PRO A 953 -2.20 -40.18 6.18
C PRO A 953 -1.44 -40.17 7.52
N ALA A 954 -1.17 -41.35 8.06
CA ALA A 954 -0.21 -41.50 9.15
C ALA A 954 1.22 -41.17 8.67
N GLY A 955 2.09 -40.73 9.59
CA GLY A 955 3.50 -40.43 9.28
C GLY A 955 3.84 -38.95 9.08
N ILE A 956 2.88 -38.05 9.33
CA ILE A 956 3.13 -36.60 9.43
C ILE A 956 3.75 -36.31 10.81
N ALA A 957 4.96 -35.77 10.84
CA ALA A 957 5.57 -35.27 12.07
C ALA A 957 4.99 -33.91 12.43
N ARG A 958 4.60 -33.72 13.69
CA ARG A 958 4.00 -32.49 14.20
C ARG A 958 4.99 -31.75 15.10
N LEU A 959 5.20 -30.47 14.83
CA LEU A 959 6.03 -29.55 15.60
C LEU A 959 5.32 -28.20 15.66
N ASN A 960 5.60 -27.36 16.66
CA ASN A 960 5.01 -26.04 16.77
C ASN A 960 5.85 -24.99 16.02
N ALA A 961 5.38 -24.48 14.88
CA ALA A 961 6.10 -23.51 14.06
C ALA A 961 6.22 -22.12 14.70
N LYS A 962 5.40 -21.81 15.71
CA LYS A 962 5.51 -20.58 16.50
C LYS A 962 6.65 -20.65 17.52
N ASP A 963 7.05 -21.85 17.95
CA ASP A 963 8.14 -22.05 18.91
C ASP A 963 9.51 -22.08 18.19
N PRO A 964 10.44 -21.15 18.48
CA PRO A 964 11.79 -21.18 17.94
C PRO A 964 12.56 -22.48 18.26
N ALA A 965 12.24 -23.18 19.36
CA ALA A 965 12.89 -24.45 19.68
C ALA A 965 12.57 -25.55 18.64
N SER A 966 11.38 -25.49 18.03
CA SER A 966 10.98 -26.43 16.98
C SER A 966 11.84 -26.32 15.72
N ALA A 967 12.46 -25.17 15.45
CA ALA A 967 13.37 -25.01 14.31
C ALA A 967 14.59 -25.94 14.41
N GLN A 968 15.12 -26.14 15.62
CA GLN A 968 16.22 -27.08 15.84
C GLN A 968 15.77 -28.53 15.67
N ALA A 969 14.57 -28.86 16.16
CA ALA A 969 13.98 -30.19 15.98
C ALA A 969 13.73 -30.52 14.50
N LEU A 970 13.20 -29.55 13.74
CA LEU A 970 13.00 -29.64 12.28
C LEU A 970 14.30 -30.02 11.58
N VAL A 971 15.39 -29.28 11.82
CA VAL A 971 16.70 -29.56 11.20
C VAL A 971 17.25 -30.92 11.64
N ALA A 972 17.10 -31.30 12.91
CA ALA A 972 17.53 -32.60 13.41
C ALA A 972 16.80 -33.76 12.71
N MET A 973 15.51 -33.61 12.39
CA MET A 973 14.76 -34.62 11.64
C MET A 973 15.25 -34.76 10.19
N LEU A 974 15.57 -33.64 9.52
CA LEU A 974 16.17 -33.66 8.19
C LEU A 974 17.54 -34.39 8.20
N ASP A 975 18.36 -34.14 9.23
CA ASP A 975 19.65 -34.79 9.42
C ASP A 975 19.52 -36.30 9.67
N GLN A 976 18.64 -36.71 10.58
CA GLN A 976 18.38 -38.11 10.88
C GLN A 976 17.87 -38.89 9.66
N ARG A 977 17.10 -38.22 8.80
CA ARG A 977 16.61 -38.82 7.56
C ARG A 977 17.69 -38.91 6.48
N GLY A 978 18.78 -38.16 6.61
CA GLY A 978 19.83 -38.08 5.61
C GLY A 978 19.41 -37.27 4.37
N VAL A 979 18.57 -36.26 4.55
CA VAL A 979 18.14 -35.37 3.44
C VAL A 979 19.38 -34.71 2.82
N LYS A 980 19.45 -34.67 1.49
CA LYS A 980 20.63 -34.15 0.79
C LYS A 980 20.85 -32.65 1.01
N ARG A 981 22.11 -32.25 1.20
CA ARG A 981 22.57 -30.84 1.25
C ARG A 981 23.60 -30.59 0.14
N TYR A 982 23.74 -29.34 -0.33
CA TYR A 982 24.91 -28.94 -1.15
C TYR A 982 26.22 -29.02 -0.37
N GLY A 983 26.15 -28.73 0.92
CA GLY A 983 27.30 -28.68 1.79
C GLY A 983 26.91 -28.26 3.20
N SER A 984 27.89 -27.88 4.00
CA SER A 984 27.65 -27.28 5.31
C SER A 984 28.80 -26.37 5.71
N MET A 985 28.48 -25.30 6.43
CA MET A 985 29.45 -24.49 7.15
C MET A 985 29.33 -24.75 8.65
N ARG A 986 30.47 -24.97 9.32
CA ARG A 986 30.52 -25.18 10.78
C ARG A 986 31.63 -24.31 11.39
N PRO A 987 31.41 -23.65 12.52
CA PRO A 987 32.44 -22.88 13.18
C PRO A 987 33.56 -23.80 13.69
N VAL A 988 34.81 -23.33 13.62
CA VAL A 988 35.99 -24.01 14.20
C VAL A 988 36.85 -23.06 15.03
N ASP A 989 36.42 -21.81 15.17
CA ASP A 989 37.04 -20.79 16.01
C ASP A 989 36.58 -20.88 17.47
N ASP A 990 35.27 -21.02 17.69
CA ASP A 990 34.65 -21.28 18.99
C ASP A 990 33.32 -22.04 18.86
N ASP A 991 32.71 -22.41 19.99
CA ASP A 991 31.46 -23.19 20.05
C ASP A 991 30.19 -22.36 19.72
N THR A 992 30.32 -21.07 19.39
CA THR A 992 29.16 -20.23 19.07
C THR A 992 28.67 -20.55 17.65
N PRO A 993 27.37 -20.86 17.46
CA PRO A 993 26.80 -21.07 16.13
C PRO A 993 27.06 -19.89 15.18
N LEU A 994 27.04 -20.15 13.89
CA LEU A 994 27.02 -19.11 12.86
C LEU A 994 25.61 -18.52 12.77
N ASN A 995 25.48 -17.26 12.38
CA ASN A 995 24.18 -16.59 12.34
C ASN A 995 23.89 -15.95 10.97
N GLY A 996 22.72 -16.23 10.40
CA GLY A 996 22.34 -15.69 9.09
C GLY A 996 23.21 -16.19 7.95
N THR A 997 23.53 -17.48 7.94
CA THR A 997 24.40 -18.09 6.95
C THR A 997 23.65 -18.51 5.70
N ASP A 998 24.25 -18.27 4.54
CA ASP A 998 23.79 -18.85 3.29
C ASP A 998 24.96 -19.54 2.58
N LEU A 999 24.69 -20.68 1.96
CA LEU A 999 25.66 -21.49 1.22
C LEU A 999 24.98 -22.05 -0.04
N GLN A 1000 25.27 -21.43 -1.18
CA GLN A 1000 24.69 -21.79 -2.47
C GLN A 1000 25.75 -22.40 -3.39
N LEU A 1001 25.32 -23.34 -4.23
CA LEU A 1001 26.17 -24.04 -5.17
C LEU A 1001 25.56 -24.01 -6.57
N ILE A 1002 26.29 -23.42 -7.51
CA ILE A 1002 26.05 -23.52 -8.94
C ILE A 1002 26.94 -24.63 -9.48
N ASP A 1003 26.36 -25.60 -10.17
CA ASP A 1003 27.08 -26.72 -10.77
C ASP A 1003 26.86 -26.77 -12.29
N ARG A 1004 27.96 -26.72 -13.04
CA ARG A 1004 28.03 -26.83 -14.51
C ARG A 1004 29.04 -27.90 -14.94
N GLY A 1005 29.26 -28.92 -14.12
CA GLY A 1005 30.24 -29.98 -14.36
C GLY A 1005 31.66 -29.54 -14.03
N ASP A 1006 32.47 -29.24 -15.05
CA ASP A 1006 33.87 -28.85 -14.86
C ASP A 1006 34.05 -27.46 -14.23
N PHE A 1007 32.98 -26.67 -14.18
CA PHE A 1007 32.90 -25.42 -13.45
C PHE A 1007 31.83 -25.54 -12.35
N LYS A 1008 32.18 -25.12 -11.14
CA LYS A 1008 31.22 -24.90 -10.06
C LYS A 1008 31.52 -23.58 -9.36
N MET A 1009 30.49 -22.90 -8.88
CA MET A 1009 30.62 -21.71 -8.04
C MET A 1009 29.95 -21.93 -6.69
N VAL A 1010 30.67 -21.61 -5.63
CA VAL A 1010 30.19 -21.64 -4.25
C VAL A 1010 30.04 -20.19 -3.78
N PHE A 1011 28.85 -19.83 -3.35
CA PHE A 1011 28.60 -18.59 -2.63
C PHE A 1011 28.42 -18.91 -1.14
N ALA A 1012 29.12 -18.17 -0.30
CA ALA A 1012 28.98 -18.27 1.15
C ALA A 1012 28.92 -16.87 1.77
N VAL A 1013 28.04 -16.67 2.74
CA VAL A 1013 27.94 -15.42 3.50
C VAL A 1013 27.45 -15.70 4.92
N SER A 1014 27.82 -14.82 5.86
CA SER A 1014 27.16 -14.70 7.16
C SER A 1014 26.67 -13.26 7.34
N MET A 1015 25.37 -13.04 7.18
CA MET A 1015 24.78 -11.70 7.18
C MET A 1015 24.56 -11.13 8.58
N PHE A 1016 24.48 -11.98 9.62
CA PHE A 1016 24.16 -11.55 10.98
C PHE A 1016 25.33 -11.70 11.96
N ASP A 1017 26.41 -12.41 11.59
CA ASP A 1017 27.66 -12.28 12.34
C ASP A 1017 28.26 -10.88 12.11
N VAL A 1018 28.60 -10.22 13.21
CA VAL A 1018 29.29 -8.92 13.20
C VAL A 1018 30.79 -9.05 13.39
N ARG A 1019 31.33 -10.26 13.37
CA ARG A 1019 32.77 -10.56 13.50
C ARG A 1019 33.17 -11.56 12.43
N GLN A 1020 34.41 -11.50 11.97
CA GLN A 1020 34.94 -12.54 11.10
C GLN A 1020 35.00 -13.90 11.85
N ARG A 1021 34.70 -14.98 11.13
CA ARG A 1021 34.63 -16.36 11.67
C ARG A 1021 35.62 -17.26 10.94
N LEU A 1022 36.19 -18.25 11.63
CA LEU A 1022 36.88 -19.36 10.97
C LEU A 1022 35.92 -20.54 10.89
N VAL A 1023 35.66 -21.01 9.68
CA VAL A 1023 34.70 -22.09 9.43
C VAL A 1023 35.35 -23.25 8.69
N LYS A 1024 34.81 -24.44 8.92
CA LYS A 1024 35.03 -25.60 8.05
C LYS A 1024 33.86 -25.69 7.07
N VAL A 1025 34.17 -25.61 5.78
CA VAL A 1025 33.20 -25.77 4.69
C VAL A 1025 33.35 -27.16 4.11
N ALA A 1026 32.29 -27.96 4.18
CA ALA A 1026 32.21 -29.26 3.53
C ALA A 1026 31.24 -29.17 2.34
N LEU A 1027 31.62 -29.70 1.18
CA LEU A 1027 30.83 -29.65 -0.05
C LEU A 1027 30.50 -31.07 -0.52
N ASN A 1028 29.23 -31.32 -0.81
CA ASN A 1028 28.71 -32.60 -1.27
C ASN A 1028 28.62 -32.66 -2.81
N ILE A 1029 29.76 -32.51 -3.49
CA ILE A 1029 29.80 -32.65 -4.95
C ILE A 1029 29.70 -34.13 -5.36
N GLN A 1030 29.20 -34.41 -6.57
CA GLN A 1030 29.06 -35.77 -7.08
C GLN A 1030 30.18 -36.17 -8.06
N ASP A 1031 30.80 -35.18 -8.72
CA ASP A 1031 31.80 -35.38 -9.77
C ASP A 1031 33.09 -36.04 -9.26
N ASP A 1032 33.55 -37.04 -10.01
CA ASP A 1032 34.87 -37.65 -9.81
C ASP A 1032 35.97 -36.76 -10.42
N GLY A 1033 37.18 -36.81 -9.85
CA GLY A 1033 38.37 -36.11 -10.35
C GLY A 1033 38.85 -34.97 -9.44
N GLU A 1034 39.86 -34.24 -9.91
CA GLU A 1034 40.54 -33.18 -9.16
C GLU A 1034 40.10 -31.78 -9.62
N PHE A 1035 39.95 -30.85 -8.67
CA PHE A 1035 39.54 -29.46 -8.90
C PHE A 1035 40.48 -28.48 -8.19
N TYR A 1036 40.76 -27.35 -8.83
CA TYR A 1036 41.38 -26.20 -8.18
C TYR A 1036 40.31 -25.37 -7.48
N LEU A 1037 40.45 -25.18 -6.17
CA LEU A 1037 39.54 -24.35 -5.37
C LEU A 1037 40.06 -22.91 -5.29
N ARG A 1038 39.40 -22.01 -6.02
CA ARG A 1038 39.84 -20.62 -6.23
C ARG A 1038 38.96 -19.69 -5.41
N ASP A 1039 39.56 -18.80 -4.62
CA ASP A 1039 38.86 -17.65 -4.04
C ASP A 1039 39.00 -16.47 -4.99
N ILE A 1040 37.88 -16.10 -5.63
CA ILE A 1040 37.88 -15.13 -6.74
C ILE A 1040 37.97 -13.69 -6.23
N VAL A 1041 37.45 -13.41 -5.04
CA VAL A 1041 37.51 -12.08 -4.42
C VAL A 1041 38.92 -11.83 -3.89
N GLY A 1042 39.45 -12.80 -3.14
CA GLY A 1042 40.81 -12.75 -2.59
C GLY A 1042 41.93 -13.03 -3.60
N LYS A 1043 41.59 -13.44 -4.84
CA LYS A 1043 42.50 -13.84 -5.92
C LYS A 1043 43.59 -14.81 -5.45
N ARG A 1044 43.18 -15.89 -4.77
CA ARG A 1044 44.08 -16.87 -4.14
C ARG A 1044 43.61 -18.30 -4.37
N LEU A 1045 44.53 -19.25 -4.35
CA LEU A 1045 44.23 -20.69 -4.49
C LEU A 1045 44.21 -21.34 -3.11
N LEU A 1046 43.08 -21.94 -2.74
CA LEU A 1046 42.93 -22.71 -1.51
C LEU A 1046 43.38 -24.15 -1.75
N VAL A 1047 44.36 -24.61 -0.99
CA VAL A 1047 45.01 -25.90 -1.23
C VAL A 1047 44.98 -26.78 0.03
N PRO A 1048 44.95 -28.12 -0.11
CA PRO A 1048 45.28 -29.02 0.99
C PRO A 1048 46.78 -28.95 1.32
N ASP A 1049 47.22 -29.63 2.38
CA ASP A 1049 48.59 -29.48 2.90
C ASP A 1049 49.68 -29.99 1.93
N ASP A 1050 49.41 -31.02 1.12
CA ASP A 1050 50.40 -31.75 0.34
C ASP A 1050 50.17 -31.72 -1.19
N LYS A 1051 49.06 -31.15 -1.67
CA LYS A 1051 48.73 -31.02 -3.10
C LYS A 1051 48.04 -29.71 -3.43
N GLN A 1052 47.72 -29.48 -4.71
CA GLN A 1052 47.15 -28.20 -5.20
C GLN A 1052 45.66 -28.28 -5.57
N THR A 1053 45.12 -29.49 -5.63
CA THR A 1053 43.76 -29.77 -6.07
C THR A 1053 43.01 -30.54 -4.99
N TRP A 1054 41.69 -30.51 -5.09
CA TRP A 1054 40.77 -31.22 -4.20
C TRP A 1054 39.98 -32.25 -5.01
N ASN A 1055 39.82 -33.46 -4.48
CA ASN A 1055 38.86 -34.42 -5.00
C ASN A 1055 37.54 -34.37 -4.23
N ARG A 1056 36.54 -35.13 -4.73
CA ARG A 1056 35.21 -35.22 -4.13
C ARG A 1056 35.23 -35.54 -2.64
N ASP A 1057 36.01 -36.56 -2.24
CA ASP A 1057 35.96 -37.09 -0.88
C ASP A 1057 36.61 -36.10 0.10
N GLU A 1058 37.68 -35.43 -0.31
CA GLU A 1058 38.31 -34.34 0.47
C GLU A 1058 37.42 -33.10 0.59
N LEU A 1059 36.70 -32.72 -0.47
CA LEU A 1059 35.73 -31.62 -0.41
C LEU A 1059 34.58 -31.96 0.53
N ARG A 1060 34.16 -33.23 0.58
CA ARG A 1060 33.16 -33.73 1.52
C ARG A 1060 33.67 -33.74 2.96
N GLU A 1061 34.95 -34.02 3.18
CA GLU A 1061 35.57 -33.87 4.50
C GLU A 1061 35.64 -32.39 4.91
N GLY A 1062 35.96 -31.51 3.96
CA GLY A 1062 35.86 -30.05 4.06
C GLY A 1062 37.18 -29.32 4.31
N PHE A 1063 37.21 -28.03 3.96
CA PHE A 1063 38.38 -27.14 4.03
C PHE A 1063 38.15 -25.97 4.99
N LEU A 1064 39.25 -25.32 5.43
CA LEU A 1064 39.17 -24.13 6.28
C LEU A 1064 38.98 -22.87 5.44
N LEU A 1065 38.11 -21.98 5.91
CA LEU A 1065 37.81 -20.70 5.28
C LEU A 1065 37.65 -19.62 6.35
N VAL A 1066 38.30 -18.46 6.16
CA VAL A 1066 37.91 -17.24 6.87
C VAL A 1066 36.64 -16.70 6.23
N LEU A 1067 35.54 -16.73 6.98
CA LEU A 1067 34.26 -16.16 6.59
C LEU A 1067 34.18 -14.71 7.11
N PRO A 1068 34.26 -13.70 6.24
CA PRO A 1068 34.15 -12.31 6.63
C PRO A 1068 32.73 -11.97 7.13
N SER A 1069 32.65 -10.94 7.97
CA SER A 1069 31.41 -10.47 8.59
C SER A 1069 30.57 -9.70 7.56
N GLN A 1070 29.38 -10.18 7.22
CA GLN A 1070 28.43 -9.52 6.32
C GLN A 1070 29.01 -9.23 4.91
N GLU A 1071 29.98 -10.02 4.48
CA GLU A 1071 30.58 -9.91 3.15
C GLU A 1071 30.48 -11.25 2.44
N ARG A 1072 30.21 -11.22 1.14
CA ARG A 1072 30.21 -12.42 0.30
C ARG A 1072 31.59 -13.08 0.27
N VAL A 1073 31.60 -14.40 0.17
CA VAL A 1073 32.72 -15.19 -0.30
C VAL A 1073 32.28 -15.91 -1.56
N LEU A 1074 33.11 -15.83 -2.59
CA LEU A 1074 32.88 -16.52 -3.84
C LEU A 1074 34.06 -17.44 -4.12
N LEU A 1075 33.79 -18.72 -4.28
CA LEU A 1075 34.78 -19.71 -4.65
C LEU A 1075 34.40 -20.37 -5.98
N THR A 1076 35.37 -20.72 -6.80
CA THR A 1076 35.15 -21.59 -7.96
C THR A 1076 35.92 -22.90 -7.81
N LEU A 1077 35.31 -23.99 -8.27
CA LEU A 1077 35.97 -25.27 -8.52
C LEU A 1077 36.11 -25.42 -10.02
N GLU A 1078 37.34 -25.48 -10.49
CA GLU A 1078 37.65 -25.58 -11.92
C GLU A 1078 38.71 -26.65 -12.17
N ARG A 1079 38.67 -27.29 -13.34
CA ARG A 1079 39.67 -28.28 -13.76
C ARG A 1079 41.02 -27.66 -14.12
N GLU A 1080 41.00 -26.44 -14.63
CA GLU A 1080 42.20 -25.74 -15.05
C GLU A 1080 42.92 -25.10 -13.86
N ALA A 1081 44.24 -24.97 -13.94
CA ALA A 1081 45.00 -24.28 -12.90
C ALA A 1081 44.76 -22.75 -12.98
N PRO A 1082 44.69 -22.04 -11.84
CA PRO A 1082 44.62 -20.57 -11.86
C PRO A 1082 45.94 -19.96 -12.37
N PRO A 1083 45.97 -18.65 -12.65
CA PRO A 1083 47.20 -17.94 -12.99
C PRO A 1083 48.30 -18.14 -11.93
N ALA A 1084 49.55 -18.38 -12.36
CA ALA A 1084 50.67 -18.75 -11.48
C ALA A 1084 51.00 -17.73 -10.37
N GLN A 1085 50.59 -16.48 -10.54
CA GLN A 1085 50.78 -15.40 -9.57
C GLN A 1085 49.81 -15.44 -8.36
N TRP A 1086 48.78 -16.28 -8.39
CA TRP A 1086 47.85 -16.40 -7.28
C TRP A 1086 48.53 -17.08 -6.07
N PRO A 1087 48.55 -16.45 -4.88
CA PRO A 1087 49.15 -17.06 -3.70
C PRO A 1087 48.37 -18.33 -3.31
N ARG A 1088 49.11 -19.33 -2.86
CA ARG A 1088 48.56 -20.58 -2.33
C ARG A 1088 48.33 -20.43 -0.84
N VAL A 1089 47.15 -20.82 -0.37
CA VAL A 1089 46.75 -20.71 1.03
C VAL A 1089 46.31 -22.09 1.52
N ALA A 1090 47.18 -22.72 2.33
CA ALA A 1090 46.89 -23.98 3.00
C ALA A 1090 46.24 -23.72 4.37
N PRO A 1091 45.75 -24.75 5.08
CA PRO A 1091 45.07 -24.62 6.37
C PRO A 1091 45.84 -23.79 7.43
N ALA A 1092 47.17 -23.90 7.49
CA ALA A 1092 47.99 -23.11 8.41
C ALA A 1092 47.95 -21.60 8.07
N GLN A 1093 48.02 -21.23 6.79
CA GLN A 1093 47.89 -19.83 6.37
C GLN A 1093 46.47 -19.30 6.60
N GLN A 1094 45.41 -20.12 6.42
CA GLN A 1094 44.04 -19.71 6.75
C GLN A 1094 43.90 -19.32 8.23
N ARG A 1095 44.50 -20.08 9.14
CA ARG A 1095 44.50 -19.76 10.58
C ARG A 1095 45.24 -18.46 10.89
N GLU A 1096 46.35 -18.20 10.19
CA GLU A 1096 47.07 -16.93 10.34
C GLU A 1096 46.29 -15.74 9.80
N LEU A 1097 45.65 -15.88 8.63
CA LEU A 1097 44.76 -14.88 8.06
C LEU A 1097 43.60 -14.56 9.02
N PHE A 1098 43.01 -15.59 9.62
CA PHE A 1098 41.97 -15.42 10.63
C PHE A 1098 42.47 -14.64 11.85
N ARG A 1099 43.67 -14.97 12.36
CA ARG A 1099 44.26 -14.26 13.50
C ARG A 1099 44.48 -12.78 13.19
N LEU A 1100 44.92 -12.45 11.98
CA LEU A 1100 45.10 -11.06 11.52
C LEU A 1100 43.75 -10.34 11.41
N ALA A 1101 42.76 -10.98 10.80
CA ALA A 1101 41.39 -10.49 10.70
C ALA A 1101 40.75 -10.20 12.07
N GLN A 1102 40.92 -11.11 13.05
CA GLN A 1102 40.44 -10.89 14.41
C GLN A 1102 41.10 -9.69 15.09
N ALA A 1103 42.40 -9.48 14.84
CA ALA A 1103 43.12 -8.34 15.38
C ALA A 1103 42.62 -7.02 14.78
N GLU A 1104 42.24 -7.02 13.50
CA GLU A 1104 41.64 -5.88 12.80
C GLU A 1104 40.23 -5.55 13.34
N ASP A 1105 39.41 -6.58 13.61
CA ASP A 1105 38.04 -6.41 14.14
C ASP A 1105 38.01 -6.01 15.63
N ALA A 1106 39.06 -6.33 16.40
CA ALA A 1106 39.07 -6.20 17.85
C ALA A 1106 38.69 -4.79 18.37
N PRO A 1107 39.20 -3.67 17.82
CA PRO A 1107 38.82 -2.33 18.26
C PRO A 1107 37.33 -2.03 18.04
N ARG A 1108 36.78 -2.41 16.87
CA ARG A 1108 35.36 -2.21 16.54
C ARG A 1108 34.46 -3.02 17.48
N LEU A 1109 34.80 -4.29 17.69
CA LEU A 1109 34.05 -5.16 18.61
C LEU A 1109 34.15 -4.68 20.07
N ALA A 1110 35.29 -4.12 20.49
CA ALA A 1110 35.45 -3.51 21.81
C ALA A 1110 34.53 -2.29 21.97
N ALA A 1111 34.48 -1.40 20.98
CA ALA A 1111 33.57 -0.26 20.98
C ALA A 1111 32.09 -0.69 21.03
N ILE A 1112 31.73 -1.77 20.31
CA ILE A 1112 30.39 -2.34 20.36
C ILE A 1112 30.05 -2.82 21.78
N ARG A 1113 30.96 -3.58 22.41
CA ARG A 1113 30.78 -4.08 23.79
C ARG A 1113 30.70 -2.94 24.81
N GLU A 1114 31.52 -1.91 24.66
CA GLU A 1114 31.49 -0.73 25.53
C GLU A 1114 30.17 0.02 25.42
N LYS A 1115 29.67 0.26 24.21
CA LYS A 1115 28.38 0.93 23.99
C LYS A 1115 27.22 0.11 24.53
N LEU A 1116 27.23 -1.22 24.34
CA LEU A 1116 26.24 -2.12 24.95
C LEU A 1116 26.27 -2.06 26.47
N ARG A 1117 27.47 -2.06 27.07
CA ARG A 1117 27.62 -1.90 28.53
C ARG A 1117 27.08 -0.55 28.98
N ALA A 1118 27.47 0.55 28.32
CA ALA A 1118 27.03 1.90 28.66
C ALA A 1118 25.50 2.06 28.51
N SER A 1119 24.89 1.51 27.46
CA SER A 1119 23.44 1.50 27.26
C SER A 1119 22.73 0.60 28.26
N GLY A 1120 23.30 -0.55 28.63
CA GLY A 1120 22.80 -1.40 29.70
C GLY A 1120 22.84 -0.67 31.04
N ASP A 1121 23.97 -0.05 31.39
CA ASP A 1121 24.17 0.73 32.61
C ASP A 1121 23.26 1.97 32.63
N ALA A 1122 23.04 2.63 31.50
CA ALA A 1122 22.08 3.73 31.38
C ALA A 1122 20.65 3.23 31.54
N ALA A 1123 20.25 2.14 30.91
CA ALA A 1123 18.91 1.57 31.03
C ALA A 1123 18.64 1.01 32.44
N VAL A 1124 19.66 0.55 33.16
CA VAL A 1124 19.58 0.17 34.57
C VAL A 1124 19.46 1.43 35.44
N ARG A 1125 20.26 2.47 35.20
CA ARG A 1125 20.17 3.77 35.90
C ARG A 1125 18.83 4.49 35.67
N ASP A 1126 18.32 4.55 34.44
CA ASP A 1126 17.02 5.17 34.12
C ASP A 1126 15.86 4.42 34.79
N ARG A 1127 16.04 3.13 35.07
CA ARG A 1127 15.08 2.27 35.77
C ARG A 1127 15.36 2.13 37.26
N ASN A 1128 16.37 2.82 37.81
CA ASN A 1128 16.77 2.72 39.20
C ASN A 1128 17.05 4.10 39.79
N TYR A 1129 16.32 4.47 40.84
CA TYR A 1129 16.56 5.72 41.54
C TYR A 1129 17.71 5.54 42.55
N ASP A 1130 18.92 5.95 42.18
CA ASP A 1130 20.14 5.67 42.95
C ASP A 1130 20.26 6.47 44.28
N ASP A 1131 19.41 7.49 44.48
CA ASP A 1131 19.42 8.37 45.66
C ASP A 1131 18.06 8.46 46.39
N VAL A 1132 17.28 7.39 46.39
CA VAL A 1132 16.01 7.36 47.14
C VAL A 1132 16.30 7.52 48.62
N ALA A 1133 15.92 8.67 49.18
CA ALA A 1133 15.88 8.87 50.62
C ALA A 1133 14.73 8.04 51.20
N THR A 1134 14.96 6.74 51.44
CA THR A 1134 13.94 5.78 51.90
C THR A 1134 13.19 6.25 53.14
N ALA A 1135 13.84 7.00 54.04
CA ALA A 1135 13.22 7.64 55.20
C ALA A 1135 12.13 8.69 54.87
N LYS A 1136 12.10 9.19 53.62
CA LYS A 1136 11.07 10.10 53.09
C LYS A 1136 10.02 9.39 52.25
N CYS A 1137 10.22 8.13 51.87
CA CYS A 1137 9.21 7.33 51.19
C CYS A 1137 8.06 7.04 52.16
N ARG A 1138 6.83 7.30 51.72
CA ARG A 1138 5.62 6.99 52.49
C ARG A 1138 4.86 5.91 51.73
N PRO A 1139 4.79 4.67 52.24
CA PRO A 1139 4.04 3.62 51.58
C PRO A 1139 2.55 3.99 51.57
N LEU A 1140 1.92 3.95 50.40
CA LEU A 1140 0.49 4.11 50.24
C LEU A 1140 -0.15 2.72 50.26
N ASP A 1141 -1.06 2.48 51.19
CA ASP A 1141 -1.79 1.22 51.24
C ASP A 1141 -2.87 1.20 50.16
N LEU A 1142 -2.68 0.34 49.15
CA LEU A 1142 -3.60 0.16 48.03
C LEU A 1142 -4.51 -1.07 48.19
N ARG A 1143 -4.45 -1.80 49.31
CA ARG A 1143 -5.23 -3.04 49.51
C ARG A 1143 -6.73 -2.84 49.28
N ALA A 1144 -7.26 -1.69 49.71
CA ALA A 1144 -8.68 -1.37 49.59
C ALA A 1144 -9.16 -1.14 48.14
N VAL A 1145 -8.26 -0.78 47.23
CA VAL A 1145 -8.57 -0.46 45.83
C VAL A 1145 -8.06 -1.51 44.84
N ALA A 1146 -7.23 -2.45 45.29
CA ALA A 1146 -6.83 -3.61 44.49
C ALA A 1146 -8.08 -4.39 44.06
N ASN A 1147 -8.12 -4.80 42.79
CA ASN A 1147 -9.29 -5.41 42.16
C ASN A 1147 -8.99 -6.73 41.45
N MET A 1148 -7.72 -7.12 41.27
CA MET A 1148 -7.33 -8.33 40.52
C MET A 1148 -6.24 -9.13 41.22
N HIS A 1149 -6.22 -10.45 41.02
CA HIS A 1149 -5.13 -11.33 41.43
C HIS A 1149 -3.94 -11.22 40.46
N PHE A 1150 -2.72 -11.54 40.92
CA PHE A 1150 -1.58 -11.71 40.01
C PHE A 1150 -1.65 -13.00 39.17
N ARG A 1151 -2.39 -14.02 39.62
CA ARG A 1151 -2.53 -15.33 38.99
C ARG A 1151 -3.85 -15.36 38.24
N ASP A 1152 -3.88 -16.03 37.11
CA ASP A 1152 -5.08 -16.23 36.32
C ASP A 1152 -5.12 -17.66 35.75
N GLU A 1153 -6.19 -18.37 36.04
CA GLU A 1153 -6.41 -19.71 35.49
C GLU A 1153 -7.23 -19.65 34.19
N GLN A 1154 -7.95 -18.55 33.94
CA GLN A 1154 -8.88 -18.42 32.80
C GLN A 1154 -9.05 -16.95 32.39
N GLY A 1155 -8.58 -16.61 31.19
CA GLY A 1155 -8.69 -15.23 30.68
C GLY A 1155 -10.11 -14.81 30.32
N ASP A 1156 -10.31 -13.49 30.29
CA ASP A 1156 -11.56 -12.76 30.02
C ASP A 1156 -12.70 -13.05 31.01
N ASP A 1157 -12.36 -13.55 32.21
CA ASP A 1157 -13.31 -13.89 33.27
C ASP A 1157 -13.41 -12.83 34.37
N ARG A 1158 -12.48 -11.87 34.35
CA ARG A 1158 -12.32 -10.69 35.21
C ARG A 1158 -12.04 -11.01 36.67
N LYS A 1159 -11.43 -12.16 36.94
CA LYS A 1159 -11.11 -12.60 38.32
C LYS A 1159 -9.61 -12.70 38.61
N GLY A 1160 -8.74 -12.73 37.59
CA GLY A 1160 -7.31 -12.92 37.79
C GLY A 1160 -6.42 -12.31 36.70
N GLY A 1161 -5.12 -12.21 36.99
CA GLY A 1161 -4.10 -11.77 36.02
C GLY A 1161 -3.97 -10.26 35.86
N TRP A 1162 -2.79 -9.82 35.44
CA TRP A 1162 -2.51 -8.39 35.20
C TRP A 1162 -3.35 -7.82 34.04
N PHE A 1163 -3.80 -8.67 33.10
CA PHE A 1163 -4.66 -8.30 31.97
C PHE A 1163 -5.79 -9.30 31.69
N ASP A 1164 -6.11 -10.21 32.61
CA ASP A 1164 -7.19 -11.20 32.42
C ASP A 1164 -6.97 -12.09 31.17
N GLN A 1165 -5.76 -12.66 31.06
CA GLN A 1165 -5.27 -13.39 29.87
C GLN A 1165 -4.99 -14.88 30.14
N GLY A 1166 -5.54 -15.45 31.21
CA GLY A 1166 -5.34 -16.84 31.60
C GLY A 1166 -3.88 -17.13 31.89
N SER A 1167 -3.34 -18.21 31.32
CA SER A 1167 -1.97 -18.68 31.60
C SER A 1167 -0.85 -17.65 31.33
N ASN A 1168 -1.13 -16.54 30.64
CA ASN A 1168 -0.24 -15.39 30.53
C ASN A 1168 -0.47 -14.41 31.71
N ASP A 1169 -0.32 -14.91 32.93
CA ASP A 1169 -0.52 -14.14 34.16
C ASP A 1169 0.81 -13.60 34.74
N PHE A 1170 0.73 -13.00 35.92
CA PHE A 1170 1.90 -12.52 36.66
C PHE A 1170 2.06 -13.27 38.00
N ALA A 1171 1.70 -14.55 38.04
CA ALA A 1171 1.69 -15.36 39.27
C ALA A 1171 3.08 -15.49 39.92
N ALA A 1172 4.15 -15.31 39.16
CA ALA A 1172 5.52 -15.32 39.65
C ALA A 1172 5.96 -14.02 40.36
N MET A 1173 5.06 -13.04 40.51
CA MET A 1173 5.36 -11.79 41.20
C MET A 1173 5.80 -12.08 42.65
N PRO A 1174 7.00 -11.67 43.07
CA PRO A 1174 7.40 -11.85 44.45
C PRO A 1174 6.55 -10.96 45.37
N LEU A 1175 6.14 -11.50 46.52
CA LEU A 1175 5.21 -10.85 47.45
C LEU A 1175 5.96 -10.29 48.67
N GLY A 1176 5.37 -9.33 49.37
CA GLY A 1176 5.91 -8.72 50.58
C GLY A 1176 6.88 -7.56 50.34
N ASP A 1177 7.71 -7.26 51.33
CA ASP A 1177 8.61 -6.11 51.31
C ASP A 1177 9.76 -6.32 50.31
N MET A 1178 9.91 -5.38 49.39
CA MET A 1178 10.99 -5.40 48.40
C MET A 1178 11.37 -4.00 47.96
N THR A 1179 12.59 -3.86 47.46
CA THR A 1179 13.06 -2.63 46.82
C THR A 1179 13.04 -2.83 45.32
N LEU A 1180 12.22 -2.05 44.61
CA LEU A 1180 12.13 -2.04 43.15
C LEU A 1180 12.53 -0.67 42.65
N ALA A 1181 13.44 -0.61 41.66
CA ALA A 1181 13.95 0.65 41.12
C ALA A 1181 14.53 1.59 42.21
N GLY A 1182 15.09 1.06 43.30
CA GLY A 1182 15.59 1.86 44.43
C GLY A 1182 14.51 2.35 45.41
N VAL A 1183 13.22 2.10 45.13
CA VAL A 1183 12.09 2.51 45.98
C VAL A 1183 11.55 1.32 46.79
N PRO A 1184 11.31 1.47 48.10
CA PRO A 1184 10.72 0.41 48.91
C PRO A 1184 9.21 0.27 48.62
N PHE A 1185 8.79 -0.95 48.30
CA PHE A 1185 7.40 -1.37 48.13
C PHE A 1185 7.07 -2.52 49.07
N HIS A 1186 5.79 -2.62 49.46
CA HIS A 1186 5.22 -3.84 49.99
C HIS A 1186 4.23 -4.38 48.97
N ILE A 1187 4.60 -5.46 48.28
CA ILE A 1187 3.72 -6.07 47.28
C ILE A 1187 2.66 -6.89 48.01
N ILE A 1188 1.40 -6.57 47.76
CA ILE A 1188 0.26 -7.18 48.45
C ILE A 1188 0.22 -8.67 48.12
N ASP A 1189 0.21 -9.51 49.15
CA ASP A 1189 -0.12 -10.93 49.00
C ASP A 1189 -1.63 -11.04 48.69
N PRO A 1190 -2.03 -11.47 47.48
CA PRO A 1190 -3.44 -11.56 47.11
C PRO A 1190 -4.24 -12.47 48.05
N GLU A 1191 -3.65 -13.55 48.55
CA GLU A 1191 -4.31 -14.51 49.45
C GLU A 1191 -4.69 -13.84 50.77
N SER A 1192 -3.86 -12.90 51.22
CA SER A 1192 -4.13 -12.09 52.42
C SER A 1192 -5.16 -10.95 52.18
N ASN A 1193 -5.53 -10.68 50.92
CA ASN A 1193 -6.39 -9.57 50.52
C ASN A 1193 -7.56 -10.01 49.62
N ALA A 1194 -8.19 -11.15 49.94
CA ALA A 1194 -9.36 -11.69 49.25
C ALA A 1194 -9.14 -11.91 47.74
N GLY A 1195 -7.96 -12.42 47.37
CA GLY A 1195 -7.56 -12.71 46.00
C GLY A 1195 -7.12 -11.48 45.19
N ARG A 1196 -6.86 -10.32 45.82
CA ARG A 1196 -6.58 -9.05 45.10
C ARG A 1196 -5.21 -8.49 45.47
N GLY A 1197 -4.30 -8.46 44.51
CA GLY A 1197 -2.93 -7.94 44.66
C GLY A 1197 -2.59 -6.73 43.77
N ALA A 1198 -3.35 -6.52 42.68
CA ALA A 1198 -3.11 -5.45 41.71
C ALA A 1198 -4.34 -4.54 41.53
N VAL A 1199 -4.09 -3.30 41.11
CA VAL A 1199 -5.12 -2.37 40.63
C VAL A 1199 -5.02 -2.32 39.11
N ILE A 1200 -6.01 -2.86 38.42
CA ILE A 1200 -6.12 -2.82 36.96
C ILE A 1200 -7.23 -1.82 36.60
N LEU A 1201 -6.91 -0.87 35.73
CA LEU A 1201 -7.83 0.16 35.25
C LEU A 1201 -8.15 -0.12 33.79
N TYR A 1202 -9.43 0.03 33.41
CA TYR A 1202 -9.84 -0.08 32.02
C TYR A 1202 -9.34 1.15 31.23
N GLY A 1203 -8.56 0.93 30.18
CA GLY A 1203 -8.17 1.97 29.23
C GLY A 1203 -9.25 2.14 28.15
N THR A 1204 -9.68 3.37 27.90
CA THR A 1204 -10.60 3.73 26.81
C THR A 1204 -9.89 3.81 25.48
#